data_AF-A0A6G1ZB10-F1
#
_entry.id   AF-A0A6G1ZB10-F1
#
_cell.length_a   1.000
_cell.length_b   1.000
_cell.length_c   1.000
_cell.angle_alpha   90.00
_cell.angle_beta   90.00
_cell.angle_gamma   90.00
#
_symmetry.space_group_name_H-M   'P 1'
#
loop_
_entity.id
_entity.type
_entity.pdbx_description
1 polymer ?
#
loop_
_entity_poly.entity_id
_entity_poly.type
_entity_poly.pdbx_seq_one_letter_code
_entity_poly.pdbx_strand_id
1 'polypeptide(L)'
;MNMKYKAYLCSFLLTFPILGKASAEADSLRQIQISRLQEQVNWVNPEAIRAYLDDTKSSLGDKATGLYQKLEELETLLPRVNRHLSEDTTRQTIAEAEKLLALKREIILANPLLDVDKILIARYRLGNKARKAMGPSLGTSVANYNSLFSSRRKGYDAEISQLSNLRGDIQSKTIYKPEADVPISDIQLHWDADRLLFSSLNENRQWQIYEINTDGTGLHQKVVVDEPDLEFCDANYLPDGKVVATCNIGYNGVPCVHGDDVVANLVSYDPETKNIHRLTFDQDGNWAPIVIPNGRLMYTRWEYTDLTHYFSRIVMHMNPDGTENKALYGSGSYFPNSTFDMKPLSKYNSRFVGIISGHHGTARSGRLIIFDPAKSRKEEKGMVQELPFSKRPIVPIIKDELVEGVWPQFMKPYPLNEKYFLVACKPGPDALWGIYLVDIFDNLTLITEQEGEGLTAPIPLKKTETPPIIPSKIKPGEKEATVFIQDIYEGEGTQGVPRGTIKSLRIFAYEYAYILAPSDHDAQGIQSGWDIKRILGTVPVEEDGSVMFKIPANTPVSIQPLDKNGAAIQWMRSWLTGMPGEIVSCTGCHEDQNTIAMPKRTIASTILPHKLEMPEGGVRPFTFRLEVQPVLDRNCVSCHNGTIAQPDFRKDQMVTYKRGILTKLERHYDQSYLNLHPYVYRQGPESDIYVLRPYEYYANNSELIRILQAGHHGVKIPAKDMQTLYTWIDLNAPYFGAFTQLDLKKEAPQNQVERRMELSEKYSGVRVDWQQEIKDYAAWLKNKENNETDGTTGATSSTEANAGTTKDKKKTKTIKVKGFPFSQEEAVKKQAEASKSPRQLTVAPGITLDMVWIPAGTFAMGDNNDPSASPAFKTQVKEGFWMSTTEITNEQFGALFPEHDSRYIGQTWKDHTTPGYAANLPKQPVIRVSWEEANDFCKKLGEKNQCRIALPTETQWEWAARAGSAGDFWFGDRKTDFGIYENLADSTTVDLAVTGVNPKPMRPNDPMRQFWDFLPKELGVNDHHLISADVASMKPNPWGLYDMNGNVAEWTRSDYLPYPLKEKTEKVKPEQKVVRGGSWRERPKYSTSAIRKAYYPWQRPFNVGFRVIVEE
;
A
#
# COMPACT_ATOMS: atom_id res chain seq x y z
N MET A 1 -13.70 11.80 62.10
CA MET A 1 -13.37 12.17 63.50
C MET A 1 -11.95 12.72 63.48
N ASN A 2 -11.74 13.89 64.12
CA ASN A 2 -10.64 14.85 63.96
C ASN A 2 -9.20 14.31 64.12
N MET A 3 -8.23 14.82 63.33
CA MET A 3 -7.25 15.84 63.79
C MET A 3 -6.22 16.25 62.70
N LYS A 4 -5.94 17.56 62.66
CA LYS A 4 -4.92 18.29 61.89
C LYS A 4 -3.54 18.22 62.56
N TYR A 5 -2.44 18.45 61.81
CA TYR A 5 -1.23 19.30 62.11
C TYR A 5 -0.18 19.03 60.99
N LYS A 6 0.10 19.93 60.02
CA LYS A 6 1.04 21.09 59.95
C LYS A 6 2.56 20.80 60.18
N ALA A 7 3.31 20.91 59.07
CA ALA A 7 4.71 21.35 58.80
C ALA A 7 5.74 21.58 59.93
N TYR A 8 7.01 21.15 59.73
CA TYR A 8 8.18 22.00 59.38
C TYR A 8 9.48 21.19 59.15
N LEU A 9 10.40 21.83 58.43
CA LEU A 9 11.72 21.46 57.90
C LEU A 9 12.85 21.23 58.94
N CYS A 10 13.90 20.52 58.48
CA CYS A 10 15.33 20.56 58.85
C CYS A 10 15.90 19.76 60.04
N SER A 11 16.94 18.99 59.68
CA SER A 11 18.12 18.54 60.44
C SER A 11 17.94 17.49 61.53
N PHE A 12 18.54 16.30 61.35
CA PHE A 12 19.54 15.78 62.30
C PHE A 12 20.34 14.62 61.67
N LEU A 13 21.66 14.82 61.61
CA LEU A 13 22.70 13.81 61.39
C LEU A 13 23.12 13.22 62.76
N LEU A 14 23.43 11.92 62.76
CA LEU A 14 24.20 11.14 63.76
C LEU A 14 23.47 10.89 65.11
N THR A 15 23.39 9.68 65.66
CA THR A 15 24.38 8.60 65.80
C THR A 15 23.70 7.24 66.02
N PHE A 16 24.24 6.15 65.44
CA PHE A 16 24.55 4.88 66.12
C PHE A 16 25.29 3.97 65.11
N PRO A 17 26.49 3.47 65.42
CA PRO A 17 27.21 2.53 64.55
C PRO A 17 26.79 1.09 64.91
N ILE A 18 26.66 0.22 63.91
CA ILE A 18 27.10 -1.19 63.91
C ILE A 18 26.79 -1.78 62.52
N LEU A 19 27.80 -2.46 61.98
CA LEU A 19 27.82 -3.13 60.69
C LEU A 19 26.75 -4.21 60.54
N GLY A 20 26.26 -4.39 59.30
CA GLY A 20 25.84 -5.71 58.82
C GLY A 20 24.52 -5.75 58.04
N LYS A 21 24.65 -5.95 56.72
CA LYS A 21 23.61 -6.26 55.70
C LYS A 21 22.73 -5.09 55.25
N ALA A 22 23.20 -4.40 54.20
CA ALA A 22 22.29 -3.83 53.22
C ALA A 22 21.37 -4.96 52.71
N SER A 23 20.05 -4.76 52.77
CA SER A 23 19.11 -5.71 52.19
C SER A 23 19.25 -5.70 50.68
N ALA A 24 19.05 -6.84 50.02
CA ALA A 24 19.07 -6.95 48.55
C ALA A 24 18.10 -5.94 47.86
N GLU A 25 17.08 -5.50 48.59
CA GLU A 25 16.10 -4.50 48.18
C GLU A 25 16.66 -3.06 48.17
N ALA A 26 17.49 -2.69 49.15
CA ALA A 26 18.16 -1.40 49.20
C ALA A 26 19.25 -1.26 48.12
N ASP A 27 19.98 -2.35 47.85
CA ASP A 27 20.96 -2.40 46.76
C ASP A 27 20.26 -2.34 45.38
N SER A 28 19.09 -2.97 45.23
CA SER A 28 18.27 -2.90 44.01
C SER A 28 17.75 -1.48 43.73
N LEU A 29 17.21 -0.78 44.74
CA LEU A 29 16.74 0.60 44.61
C LEU A 29 17.86 1.57 44.24
N ARG A 30 19.05 1.40 44.85
CA ARG A 30 20.23 2.20 44.53
C ARG A 30 20.66 2.00 43.08
N GLN A 31 20.66 0.76 42.59
CA GLN A 31 21.00 0.46 41.19
C GLN A 31 20.00 1.07 40.19
N ILE A 32 18.70 1.03 40.49
CA ILE A 32 17.66 1.68 39.67
C ILE A 32 17.87 3.20 39.62
N GLN A 33 18.21 3.83 40.75
CA GLN A 33 18.49 5.26 40.80
C GLN A 33 19.71 5.64 39.95
N ILE A 34 20.80 4.86 40.04
CA ILE A 34 22.02 5.07 39.24
C ILE A 34 21.74 4.91 37.75
N SER A 35 21.01 3.86 37.37
CA SER A 35 20.63 3.62 35.96
C SER A 35 19.79 4.77 35.39
N ARG A 36 18.82 5.29 36.17
CA ARG A 36 18.01 6.46 35.78
C ARG A 36 18.86 7.73 35.63
N LEU A 37 19.79 7.96 36.55
CA LEU A 37 20.71 9.10 36.46
C LEU A 37 21.59 9.00 35.21
N GLN A 38 22.15 7.82 34.93
CA GLN A 38 22.95 7.57 33.74
C GLN A 38 22.16 7.86 32.46
N GLU A 39 20.92 7.37 32.38
CA GLU A 39 20.05 7.61 31.22
C GLU A 39 19.81 9.11 30.98
N GLN A 40 19.54 9.89 32.04
CA GLN A 40 19.33 11.33 31.90
C GLN A 40 20.62 12.09 31.58
N VAL A 41 21.77 11.68 32.15
CA VAL A 41 23.08 12.28 31.87
C VAL A 41 23.50 12.05 30.42
N ASN A 42 23.16 10.89 29.83
CA ASN A 42 23.43 10.61 28.42
C ASN A 42 22.76 11.61 27.46
N TRP A 43 21.71 12.30 27.91
CA TRP A 43 21.04 13.36 27.15
C TRP A 43 21.63 14.76 27.37
N VAL A 44 22.71 14.91 28.14
CA VAL A 44 23.37 16.20 28.35
C VAL A 44 24.34 16.46 27.19
N ASN A 45 23.95 17.32 26.26
CA ASN A 45 24.75 17.73 25.12
C ASN A 45 25.02 19.25 25.16
N PRO A 46 26.24 19.70 25.53
CA PRO A 46 26.54 21.13 25.61
C PRO A 46 26.36 21.89 24.29
N GLU A 47 26.63 21.28 23.13
CA GLU A 47 26.41 21.92 21.83
C GLU A 47 24.92 22.22 21.60
N ALA A 48 24.06 21.24 21.91
CA ALA A 48 22.61 21.37 21.81
C ALA A 48 22.07 22.44 22.77
N ILE A 49 22.57 22.47 24.01
CA ILE A 49 22.18 23.45 25.03
C ILE A 49 22.61 24.86 24.60
N ARG A 50 23.81 25.00 24.02
CA ARG A 50 24.31 26.27 23.47
C ARG A 50 23.45 26.74 22.30
N ALA A 51 23.12 25.87 21.36
CA ALA A 51 22.26 26.20 20.24
C ALA A 51 20.86 26.67 20.69
N TYR A 52 20.30 26.03 21.71
CA TYR A 52 19.07 26.50 22.37
C TYR A 52 19.23 27.91 22.97
N LEU A 53 20.33 28.19 23.68
CA LEU A 53 20.58 29.51 24.27
C LEU A 53 20.76 30.57 23.19
N ASP A 54 21.44 30.25 22.10
CA ASP A 54 21.62 31.15 20.97
C ASP A 54 20.27 31.47 20.30
N ASP A 55 19.38 30.48 20.14
CA ASP A 55 18.03 30.68 19.58
C ASP A 55 17.14 31.54 20.47
N THR A 56 17.24 31.37 21.79
CA THR A 56 16.38 32.05 22.78
C THR A 56 16.98 33.33 23.35
N LYS A 57 18.24 33.65 23.03
CA LYS A 57 19.01 34.77 23.60
C LYS A 57 18.24 36.09 23.62
N SER A 58 17.66 36.47 22.48
CA SER A 58 16.90 37.72 22.36
C SER A 58 15.66 37.75 23.24
N SER A 59 14.96 36.61 23.38
CA SER A 59 13.76 36.49 24.22
C SER A 59 14.06 36.36 25.71
N LEU A 60 15.24 35.86 26.08
CA LEU A 60 15.70 35.73 27.47
C LEU A 60 16.17 37.04 28.08
N GLY A 61 16.61 38.00 27.26
CA GLY A 61 17.12 39.30 27.71
C GLY A 61 18.28 39.16 28.71
N ASP A 62 18.22 39.92 29.81
CA ASP A 62 19.29 39.96 30.83
C ASP A 62 19.56 38.61 31.51
N LYS A 63 18.59 37.68 31.49
CA LYS A 63 18.76 36.33 32.05
C LYS A 63 19.77 35.50 31.27
N ALA A 64 19.96 35.78 29.97
CA ALA A 64 20.81 34.98 29.09
C ALA A 64 22.25 34.85 29.62
N THR A 65 22.87 35.96 30.07
CA THR A 65 24.25 35.99 30.57
C THR A 65 24.46 35.00 31.73
N GLY A 66 23.54 34.96 32.70
CA GLY A 66 23.61 34.01 33.81
C GLY A 66 23.43 32.55 33.38
N LEU A 67 22.67 32.29 32.31
CA LEU A 67 22.47 30.95 31.77
C LEU A 67 23.68 30.46 30.97
N TYR A 68 24.39 31.33 30.25
CA TYR A 68 25.68 30.98 29.64
C TYR A 68 26.74 30.63 30.68
N GLN A 69 26.81 31.35 31.81
CA GLN A 69 27.71 30.99 32.92
C GLN A 69 27.40 29.60 33.50
N LYS A 70 26.12 29.25 33.60
CA LYS A 70 25.69 27.90 34.02
C LYS A 70 26.04 26.84 32.99
N LEU A 71 26.00 27.17 31.69
CA LEU A 71 26.47 26.27 30.65
C LEU A 71 27.98 26.01 30.78
N GLU A 72 28.79 27.03 31.04
CA GLU A 72 30.23 26.87 31.28
C GLU A 72 30.52 25.97 32.49
N GLU A 73 29.74 26.11 33.57
CA GLU A 73 29.81 25.23 34.73
C GLU A 73 29.44 23.79 34.36
N LEU A 74 28.36 23.60 33.60
CA LEU A 74 27.91 22.29 33.10
C LEU A 74 28.96 21.63 32.21
N GLU A 75 29.56 22.37 31.27
CA GLU A 75 30.65 21.92 30.38
C GLU A 75 31.87 21.45 31.18
N THR A 76 32.17 22.11 32.30
CA THR A 76 33.27 21.72 33.20
C THR A 76 32.94 20.46 34.00
N LEU A 77 31.67 20.26 34.39
CA LEU A 77 31.23 19.16 35.23
C LEU A 77 31.03 17.85 34.45
N LEU A 78 30.53 17.93 33.22
CA LEU A 78 30.13 16.79 32.40
C LEU A 78 31.24 15.73 32.20
N PRO A 79 32.49 16.08 31.85
CA PRO A 79 33.54 15.06 31.64
C PRO A 79 33.86 14.25 32.90
N ARG A 80 33.74 14.86 34.09
CA ARG A 80 33.95 14.16 35.38
C ARG A 80 32.81 13.21 35.68
N VAL A 81 31.56 13.66 35.52
CA VAL A 81 30.38 12.83 35.73
C VAL A 81 30.40 11.63 34.77
N ASN A 82 30.66 11.84 33.48
CA ASN A 82 30.71 10.75 32.49
C ASN A 82 31.77 9.69 32.79
N ARG A 83 32.93 10.07 33.35
CA ARG A 83 33.99 9.12 33.72
C ARG A 83 33.59 8.28 34.93
N HIS A 84 33.06 8.92 35.97
CA HIS A 84 32.87 8.27 37.27
C HIS A 84 31.51 7.59 37.44
N LEU A 85 30.49 7.98 36.66
CA LEU A 85 29.14 7.42 36.78
C LEU A 85 29.08 5.96 36.30
N SER A 86 29.94 5.55 35.35
CA SER A 86 30.03 4.19 34.79
C SER A 86 31.05 3.26 35.46
N GLU A 87 32.03 3.79 36.18
CA GLU A 87 33.20 3.01 36.67
C GLU A 87 33.21 2.82 38.20
N ASP A 88 32.87 3.86 38.98
CA ASP A 88 32.86 3.83 40.45
C ASP A 88 31.84 4.85 41.02
N THR A 89 30.57 4.46 41.07
CA THR A 89 29.47 5.36 41.44
C THR A 89 29.42 5.64 42.94
N THR A 90 30.21 6.63 43.37
CA THR A 90 30.21 7.17 44.75
C THR A 90 28.99 8.07 45.02
N ARG A 91 28.70 8.37 46.30
CA ARG A 91 27.68 9.38 46.66
C ARG A 91 28.02 10.76 46.10
N GLN A 92 29.30 11.10 45.98
CA GLN A 92 29.74 12.36 45.39
C GLN A 92 29.43 12.39 43.89
N THR A 93 29.72 11.31 43.17
CA THR A 93 29.40 11.19 41.74
C THR A 93 27.90 11.36 41.47
N ILE A 94 27.05 10.78 42.33
CA ILE A 94 25.58 10.94 42.27
C ILE A 94 25.19 12.41 42.45
N ALA A 95 25.72 13.09 43.47
CA ALA A 95 25.42 14.50 43.71
C ALA A 95 25.91 15.42 42.57
N GLU A 96 27.06 15.11 41.97
CA GLU A 96 27.57 15.82 40.79
C GLU A 96 26.67 15.59 39.56
N ALA A 97 26.19 14.36 39.33
CA ALA A 97 25.24 14.05 38.27
C ALA A 97 23.89 14.77 38.48
N GLU A 98 23.36 14.78 39.70
CA GLU A 98 22.14 15.51 40.05
C GLU A 98 22.30 17.02 39.82
N LYS A 99 23.46 17.59 40.21
CA LYS A 99 23.78 19.00 39.95
C LYS A 99 23.87 19.29 38.44
N LEU A 100 24.51 18.42 37.68
CA LEU A 100 24.62 18.53 36.21
C LEU A 100 23.23 18.58 35.56
N LEU A 101 22.34 17.67 35.96
CA LEU A 101 20.96 17.61 35.46
C LEU A 101 20.14 18.82 35.91
N ALA A 102 20.35 19.32 37.13
CA ALA A 102 19.72 20.55 37.62
C ALA A 102 20.15 21.78 36.80
N LEU A 103 21.44 21.92 36.48
CA LEU A 103 21.94 22.99 35.61
C LEU A 103 21.30 22.92 34.22
N LYS A 104 21.27 21.74 33.58
CA LYS A 104 20.60 21.54 32.29
C LYS A 104 19.13 21.94 32.38
N ARG A 105 18.43 21.44 33.39
CA ARG A 105 17.00 21.75 33.60
C ARG A 105 16.78 23.25 33.76
N GLU A 106 17.60 23.93 34.54
CA GLU A 106 17.47 25.37 34.75
C GLU A 106 17.70 26.16 33.45
N ILE A 107 18.70 25.77 32.65
CA ILE A 107 18.98 26.40 31.35
C ILE A 107 17.82 26.18 30.37
N ILE A 108 17.43 24.92 30.13
CA ILE A 108 16.44 24.56 29.11
C ILE A 108 15.03 25.00 29.50
N LEU A 109 14.65 24.90 30.78
CA LEU A 109 13.31 25.31 31.22
C LEU A 109 13.17 26.83 31.39
N ALA A 110 14.25 27.61 31.27
CA ALA A 110 14.17 29.06 31.13
C ALA A 110 13.53 29.52 29.82
N ASN A 111 13.16 28.59 28.93
CA ASN A 111 12.53 28.88 27.64
C ASN A 111 11.29 29.78 27.85
N PRO A 112 11.22 30.96 27.21
CA PRO A 112 10.09 31.88 27.39
C PRO A 112 8.75 31.30 26.90
N LEU A 113 8.76 30.29 26.02
CA LEU A 113 7.55 29.59 25.60
C LEU A 113 6.97 28.71 26.71
N LEU A 114 7.75 28.42 27.76
CA LEU A 114 7.30 27.79 28.99
C LEU A 114 6.87 28.80 30.06
N ASP A 115 6.76 30.11 29.75
CA ASP A 115 6.07 31.11 30.58
C ASP A 115 4.53 30.90 30.58
N VAL A 116 4.08 29.66 30.40
CA VAL A 116 2.68 29.28 30.59
C VAL A 116 2.46 28.95 32.05
N ASP A 117 1.41 29.53 32.64
CA ASP A 117 1.13 29.36 34.07
C ASP A 117 0.88 27.89 34.44
N LYS A 118 0.24 27.15 33.52
CA LYS A 118 -0.32 25.82 33.73
C LYS A 118 -0.26 24.95 32.47
N ILE A 119 -0.12 23.64 32.65
CA ILE A 119 -0.41 22.63 31.61
C ILE A 119 -1.47 21.66 32.12
N LEU A 120 -2.28 21.13 31.22
CA LEU A 120 -3.15 19.98 31.45
C LEU A 120 -2.40 18.70 31.09
N ILE A 121 -2.72 17.63 31.81
CA ILE A 121 -2.23 16.27 31.56
C ILE A 121 -3.36 15.26 31.80
N ALA A 122 -3.27 14.11 31.13
CA ALA A 122 -3.91 12.89 31.59
C ALA A 122 -2.95 12.13 32.51
N ARG A 123 -3.40 11.78 33.71
CA ARG A 123 -2.64 11.01 34.71
C ARG A 123 -3.27 9.64 34.89
N TYR A 124 -2.44 8.60 34.84
CA TYR A 124 -2.83 7.21 35.09
C TYR A 124 -2.08 6.66 36.29
N ARG A 125 -2.81 6.15 37.30
CA ARG A 125 -2.21 5.51 38.48
C ARG A 125 -2.06 4.01 38.23
N LEU A 126 -0.82 3.57 38.12
CA LEU A 126 -0.46 2.22 37.66
C LEU A 126 0.19 1.38 38.77
N GLY A 127 0.60 2.02 39.88
CA GLY A 127 1.33 1.38 40.97
C GLY A 127 2.61 0.71 40.47
N ASN A 128 2.88 -0.51 40.93
CA ASN A 128 4.10 -1.24 40.61
C ASN A 128 4.24 -1.60 39.11
N LYS A 129 3.23 -1.35 38.28
CA LYS A 129 3.26 -1.59 36.82
C LYS A 129 3.78 -0.39 36.02
N ALA A 130 3.94 0.79 36.63
CA ALA A 130 4.21 2.04 35.92
C ALA A 130 5.45 1.97 35.00
N ARG A 131 6.54 1.35 35.46
CA ARG A 131 7.80 1.22 34.72
C ARG A 131 7.72 0.31 33.49
N LYS A 132 6.77 -0.63 33.48
CA LYS A 132 6.51 -1.56 32.37
C LYS A 132 5.34 -1.13 31.49
N ALA A 133 4.70 -0.01 31.82
CA ALA A 133 3.53 0.45 31.09
C ALA A 133 3.92 1.01 29.72
N MET A 134 3.11 0.68 28.72
CA MET A 134 3.15 1.25 27.37
C MET A 134 1.82 1.94 27.07
N GLY A 135 1.66 2.50 25.87
CA GLY A 135 0.49 3.26 25.44
C GLY A 135 -0.87 2.71 25.91
N PRO A 136 -1.19 1.42 25.75
CA PRO A 136 -2.52 0.88 26.11
C PRO A 136 -2.89 1.03 27.59
N SER A 137 -1.89 1.08 28.48
CA SER A 137 -2.10 1.33 29.92
C SER A 137 -2.47 2.80 30.21
N LEU A 138 -2.26 3.69 29.24
CA LEU A 138 -2.49 5.14 29.30
C LEU A 138 -3.68 5.57 28.42
N GLY A 139 -4.63 4.65 28.18
CA GLY A 139 -5.88 4.93 27.47
C GLY A 139 -5.78 4.97 25.94
N THR A 140 -4.65 4.57 25.34
CA THR A 140 -4.56 4.41 23.88
C THR A 140 -5.02 3.01 23.44
N SER A 141 -5.22 2.81 22.13
CA SER A 141 -5.61 1.51 21.58
C SER A 141 -4.55 0.42 21.78
N VAL A 142 -5.00 -0.83 21.90
CA VAL A 142 -4.15 -2.00 22.20
C VAL A 142 -3.17 -2.39 21.09
N ALA A 143 -3.46 -1.99 19.84
CA ALA A 143 -2.59 -2.16 18.69
C ALA A 143 -2.71 -0.97 17.73
N ASN A 144 -1.84 -0.90 16.72
CA ASN A 144 -1.79 0.19 15.75
C ASN A 144 -2.85 0.08 14.63
N TYR A 145 -3.56 -1.05 14.56
CA TYR A 145 -4.70 -1.24 13.66
C TYR A 145 -6.06 -1.06 14.34
N ASN A 146 -6.12 -0.99 15.69
CA ASN A 146 -7.39 -0.88 16.41
C ASN A 146 -7.91 0.55 16.49
N SER A 147 -9.22 0.72 16.37
CA SER A 147 -9.92 1.90 16.88
C SER A 147 -10.07 1.89 18.41
N LEU A 148 -10.57 2.97 19.00
CA LEU A 148 -10.91 2.98 20.44
C LEU A 148 -12.10 2.08 20.76
N PHE A 149 -12.99 1.80 19.80
CA PHE A 149 -14.17 0.96 20.00
C PHE A 149 -13.80 -0.47 20.44
N SER A 150 -12.60 -0.92 20.09
CA SER A 150 -12.03 -2.23 20.42
C SER A 150 -11.05 -2.19 21.61
N SER A 151 -10.85 -1.02 22.22
CA SER A 151 -10.02 -0.88 23.41
C SER A 151 -10.68 -1.51 24.64
N ARG A 152 -9.84 -1.81 25.65
CA ARG A 152 -10.33 -2.26 26.95
C ARG A 152 -11.25 -1.19 27.57
N ARG A 153 -12.42 -1.61 28.07
CA ARG A 153 -13.45 -0.70 28.60
C ARG A 153 -13.46 -0.54 30.13
N LYS A 154 -12.45 -1.07 30.83
CA LYS A 154 -12.36 -1.09 32.32
C LYS A 154 -10.92 -1.20 32.82
N GLY A 155 -10.68 -0.95 34.10
CA GLY A 155 -9.39 -1.13 34.78
C GLY A 155 -8.42 0.03 34.63
N TYR A 156 -8.92 1.24 34.43
CA TYR A 156 -8.12 2.47 34.39
C TYR A 156 -8.41 3.33 35.63
N ASP A 157 -7.36 3.73 36.36
CA ASP A 157 -7.43 4.81 37.36
C ASP A 157 -6.85 6.07 36.71
N ALA A 158 -7.70 6.77 35.98
CA ALA A 158 -7.35 7.93 35.17
C ALA A 158 -7.93 9.22 35.76
N GLU A 159 -7.24 10.34 35.55
CA GLU A 159 -7.77 11.67 35.83
C GLU A 159 -7.19 12.71 34.87
N ILE A 160 -7.92 13.80 34.68
CA ILE A 160 -7.40 15.04 34.08
C ILE A 160 -6.86 15.89 35.22
N SER A 161 -5.59 16.26 35.13
CA SER A 161 -4.90 17.07 36.12
C SER A 161 -4.26 18.30 35.49
N GLN A 162 -4.26 19.39 36.23
CA GLN A 162 -3.56 20.62 35.90
C GLN A 162 -2.27 20.68 36.71
N LEU A 163 -1.13 20.88 36.04
CA LEU A 163 0.17 21.12 36.64
C LEU A 163 0.54 22.61 36.54
N SER A 164 1.13 23.16 37.59
CA SER A 164 1.66 24.53 37.62
C SER A 164 3.04 24.58 38.27
N ASN A 165 3.72 25.73 38.18
CA ASN A 165 5.08 25.93 38.69
C ASN A 165 6.11 24.98 38.02
N LEU A 166 6.04 24.86 36.68
CA LEU A 166 6.81 23.88 35.88
C LEU A 166 8.33 24.00 36.03
N ARG A 167 8.82 25.18 36.43
CA ARG A 167 10.25 25.48 36.61
C ARG A 167 10.78 25.17 38.02
N GLY A 168 9.89 24.97 38.99
CA GLY A 168 10.24 24.69 40.39
C GLY A 168 9.53 23.46 40.91
N ASP A 169 9.06 23.52 42.16
CA ASP A 169 8.26 22.46 42.78
C ASP A 169 6.86 22.41 42.16
N ILE A 170 6.66 21.44 41.26
CA ILE A 170 5.43 21.30 40.50
C ILE A 170 4.24 21.04 41.43
N GLN A 171 3.19 21.84 41.25
CA GLN A 171 1.92 21.69 41.96
C GLN A 171 0.89 21.02 41.04
N SER A 172 0.05 20.16 41.59
CA SER A 172 -0.98 19.42 40.85
C SER A 172 -2.37 19.70 41.41
N LYS A 173 -3.35 19.96 40.54
CA LYS A 173 -4.77 20.06 40.87
C LYS A 173 -5.57 19.13 39.96
N THR A 174 -6.38 18.25 40.53
CA THR A 174 -7.33 17.42 39.76
C THR A 174 -8.44 18.31 39.19
N ILE A 175 -8.71 18.18 37.89
CA ILE A 175 -9.80 18.84 37.17
C ILE A 175 -10.99 17.91 37.05
N TYR A 176 -10.75 16.66 36.67
CA TYR A 176 -11.77 15.63 36.53
C TYR A 176 -11.23 14.26 36.89
N LYS A 177 -11.99 13.50 37.69
CA LYS A 177 -11.72 12.09 37.98
C LYS A 177 -13.04 11.32 37.86
N PRO A 178 -13.14 10.32 36.97
CA PRO A 178 -14.30 9.45 36.89
C PRO A 178 -14.45 8.64 38.19
N GLU A 179 -15.69 8.37 38.58
CA GLU A 179 -15.97 7.44 39.70
C GLU A 179 -15.71 5.98 39.30
N ALA A 180 -15.97 5.65 38.03
CA ALA A 180 -15.74 4.33 37.46
C ALA A 180 -14.30 4.14 36.98
N ASP A 181 -13.88 2.88 36.81
CA ASP A 181 -12.54 2.48 36.36
C ASP A 181 -12.36 2.59 34.84
N VAL A 182 -12.65 3.77 34.27
CA VAL A 182 -12.74 4.03 32.82
C VAL A 182 -11.57 4.85 32.30
N PRO A 183 -11.18 4.69 31.02
CA PRO A 183 -10.10 5.49 30.42
C PRO A 183 -10.52 6.94 30.18
N ILE A 184 -9.54 7.83 30.08
CA ILE A 184 -9.70 9.22 29.58
C ILE A 184 -8.74 9.42 28.42
N SER A 185 -9.29 9.64 27.23
CA SER A 185 -8.50 9.71 25.98
C SER A 185 -8.79 10.98 25.20
N ASP A 186 -7.84 11.35 24.34
CA ASP A 186 -7.97 12.40 23.32
C ASP A 186 -8.47 13.75 23.84
N ILE A 187 -7.81 14.25 24.89
CA ILE A 187 -8.07 15.58 25.44
C ILE A 187 -7.78 16.65 24.36
N GLN A 188 -8.76 17.51 24.08
CA GLN A 188 -8.58 18.70 23.23
C GLN A 188 -9.02 19.95 23.97
N LEU A 189 -8.11 20.91 24.12
CA LEU A 189 -8.40 22.22 24.70
C LEU A 189 -9.03 23.13 23.65
N HIS A 190 -10.08 23.87 24.01
CA HIS A 190 -10.65 24.90 23.15
C HIS A 190 -9.64 26.05 22.98
N TRP A 191 -9.68 26.76 21.84
CA TRP A 191 -8.74 27.87 21.57
C TRP A 191 -8.79 28.99 22.62
N ASP A 192 -9.94 29.20 23.27
CA ASP A 192 -10.08 30.16 24.39
C ASP A 192 -9.46 29.69 25.72
N ALA A 193 -9.04 28.43 25.81
CA ALA A 193 -8.46 27.80 26.99
C ALA A 193 -9.35 27.78 28.26
N ASP A 194 -10.66 27.94 28.10
CA ASP A 194 -11.66 27.93 29.16
C ASP A 194 -12.33 26.57 29.35
N ARG A 195 -12.33 25.72 28.33
CA ARG A 195 -12.96 24.38 28.32
C ARG A 195 -12.21 23.38 27.45
N LEU A 196 -12.46 22.09 27.67
CA LEU A 196 -11.83 20.99 26.95
C LEU A 196 -12.81 19.87 26.63
N LEU A 197 -12.58 19.18 25.51
CA LEU A 197 -13.21 17.89 25.17
C LEU A 197 -12.33 16.74 25.63
N PHE A 198 -12.95 15.60 25.91
CA PHE A 198 -12.26 14.32 26.08
C PHE A 198 -13.21 13.16 25.78
N SER A 199 -12.63 12.01 25.44
CA SER A 199 -13.35 10.75 25.27
C SER A 199 -13.33 9.94 26.55
N SER A 200 -14.47 9.44 26.99
CA SER A 200 -14.57 8.47 28.07
C SER A 200 -15.82 7.60 27.91
N LEU A 201 -16.06 6.71 28.87
CA LEU A 201 -17.16 5.76 28.79
C LEU A 201 -18.34 6.22 29.66
N ASN A 202 -19.56 6.06 29.16
CA ASN A 202 -20.78 6.25 29.96
C ASN A 202 -21.03 5.06 30.93
N GLU A 203 -22.15 5.09 31.65
CA GLU A 203 -22.55 4.05 32.60
C GLU A 203 -22.70 2.65 31.95
N ASN A 204 -23.12 2.61 30.68
CA ASN A 204 -23.22 1.39 29.87
C ASN A 204 -21.87 0.97 29.25
N ARG A 205 -20.79 1.67 29.61
CA ARG A 205 -19.44 1.51 29.06
C ARG A 205 -19.35 1.72 27.54
N GLN A 206 -20.19 2.58 26.98
CA GLN A 206 -20.11 3.05 25.60
C GLN A 206 -19.27 4.34 25.53
N TRP A 207 -18.47 4.49 24.48
CA TRP A 207 -17.67 5.68 24.23
C TRP A 207 -18.56 6.89 23.95
N GLN A 208 -18.29 7.97 24.68
CA GLN A 208 -18.95 9.25 24.55
C GLN A 208 -17.93 10.39 24.62
N ILE A 209 -18.31 11.54 24.09
CA ILE A 209 -17.55 12.79 24.19
C ILE A 209 -18.12 13.65 25.31
N TYR A 210 -17.24 14.11 26.20
CA TYR A 210 -17.58 15.01 27.30
C TYR A 210 -16.88 16.35 27.14
N GLU A 211 -17.53 17.41 27.59
CA GLU A 211 -16.96 18.76 27.70
C GLU A 211 -16.96 19.18 29.18
N ILE A 212 -15.88 19.84 29.61
CA ILE A 212 -15.74 20.37 30.96
C ILE A 212 -14.95 21.68 30.93
N ASN A 213 -15.25 22.59 31.86
CA ASN A 213 -14.46 23.81 32.05
C ASN A 213 -13.09 23.47 32.66
N THR A 214 -12.08 24.28 32.35
CA THR A 214 -10.70 24.07 32.82
C THR A 214 -10.52 24.30 34.32
N ASP A 215 -11.55 24.81 35.00
CA ASP A 215 -11.59 24.91 36.46
C ASP A 215 -12.13 23.65 37.17
N GLY A 216 -12.73 22.71 36.41
CA GLY A 216 -13.36 21.48 36.89
C GLY A 216 -14.89 21.51 36.97
N THR A 217 -15.53 22.60 36.54
CA THR A 217 -16.99 22.75 36.55
C THR A 217 -17.63 22.44 35.20
N GLY A 218 -18.96 22.32 35.15
CA GLY A 218 -19.70 22.27 33.88
C GLY A 218 -19.55 20.98 33.08
N LEU A 219 -19.19 19.86 33.73
CA LEU A 219 -19.10 18.56 33.07
C LEU A 219 -20.46 18.15 32.48
N HIS A 220 -20.49 17.87 31.18
CA HIS A 220 -21.65 17.32 30.50
C HIS A 220 -21.23 16.51 29.27
N GLN A 221 -22.12 15.63 28.80
CA GLN A 221 -21.94 14.93 27.53
C GLN A 221 -22.15 15.93 26.38
N LYS A 222 -21.15 16.08 25.50
CA LYS A 222 -21.17 17.08 24.43
C LYS A 222 -21.97 16.65 23.20
N VAL A 223 -21.84 15.37 22.82
CA VAL A 223 -22.53 14.78 21.67
C VAL A 223 -23.69 13.96 22.19
N VAL A 224 -24.92 14.38 21.89
CA VAL A 224 -26.15 13.71 22.34
C VAL A 224 -27.04 13.47 21.13
N VAL A 225 -27.30 12.20 20.84
CA VAL A 225 -28.00 11.75 19.63
C VAL A 225 -29.08 10.74 20.01
N ASP A 226 -30.09 10.59 19.15
CA ASP A 226 -31.21 9.66 19.38
C ASP A 226 -30.88 8.20 18.98
N GLU A 227 -29.63 7.92 18.62
CA GLU A 227 -29.16 6.59 18.22
C GLU A 227 -28.50 5.86 19.42
N PRO A 228 -29.13 4.81 19.98
CA PRO A 228 -28.67 4.17 21.22
C PRO A 228 -27.41 3.32 21.07
N ASP A 229 -27.10 2.92 19.84
CA ASP A 229 -26.02 2.03 19.41
C ASP A 229 -24.79 2.78 18.87
N LEU A 230 -24.92 4.09 18.61
CA LEU A 230 -23.80 4.90 18.15
C LEU A 230 -22.90 5.32 19.31
N GLU A 231 -21.61 5.10 19.13
CA GLU A 231 -20.55 5.48 20.05
C GLU A 231 -19.72 6.60 19.42
N PHE A 232 -19.17 7.49 20.26
CA PHE A 232 -18.38 8.64 19.82
C PHE A 232 -17.07 8.75 20.62
N CYS A 233 -15.95 8.87 19.92
CA CYS A 233 -14.63 9.09 20.52
C CYS A 233 -13.73 9.93 19.61
N ASP A 234 -12.56 10.32 20.11
CA ASP A 234 -11.52 11.03 19.36
C ASP A 234 -12.04 12.30 18.66
N ALA A 235 -12.51 13.26 19.48
CA ALA A 235 -13.18 14.46 19.01
C ALA A 235 -12.29 15.71 19.01
N ASN A 236 -12.65 16.69 18.18
CA ASN A 236 -12.03 18.01 18.12
C ASN A 236 -13.07 19.10 17.92
N TYR A 237 -12.77 20.31 18.39
CA TYR A 237 -13.59 21.48 18.10
C TYR A 237 -13.46 21.88 16.63
N LEU A 238 -14.53 22.44 16.08
CA LEU A 238 -14.51 23.16 14.80
C LEU A 238 -14.66 24.66 15.05
N PRO A 239 -14.03 25.54 14.23
CA PRO A 239 -14.10 26.99 14.43
C PRO A 239 -15.50 27.60 14.38
N ASP A 240 -16.48 26.90 13.81
CA ASP A 240 -17.88 27.32 13.71
C ASP A 240 -18.75 26.88 14.91
N GLY A 241 -18.14 26.34 15.96
CA GLY A 241 -18.81 25.88 17.18
C GLY A 241 -19.27 24.42 17.14
N LYS A 242 -19.14 23.75 15.99
CA LYS A 242 -19.39 22.31 15.86
C LYS A 242 -18.26 21.47 16.46
N VAL A 243 -18.47 20.16 16.49
CA VAL A 243 -17.48 19.16 16.91
C VAL A 243 -17.31 18.14 15.80
N VAL A 244 -16.07 17.76 15.48
CA VAL A 244 -15.77 16.57 14.67
C VAL A 244 -15.42 15.42 15.61
N ALA A 245 -15.88 14.21 15.33
CA ALA A 245 -15.57 13.02 16.13
C ALA A 245 -15.51 11.76 15.26
N THR A 246 -14.88 10.71 15.77
CA THR A 246 -15.01 9.37 15.21
C THR A 246 -16.28 8.67 15.75
N CYS A 247 -16.93 7.89 14.90
CA CYS A 247 -18.18 7.19 15.18
C CYS A 247 -18.23 5.84 14.44
N ASN A 248 -18.92 4.86 15.00
CA ASN A 248 -19.19 3.54 14.41
C ASN A 248 -20.37 3.54 13.40
N ILE A 249 -20.83 4.71 12.94
CA ILE A 249 -22.03 4.89 12.09
C ILE A 249 -22.03 4.06 10.80
N GLY A 250 -20.85 3.71 10.26
CA GLY A 250 -20.75 2.91 9.04
C GLY A 250 -21.15 1.45 9.22
N TYR A 251 -21.20 0.94 10.46
CA TYR A 251 -21.43 -0.48 10.72
C TYR A 251 -20.42 -1.39 10.02
N ASN A 252 -19.20 -0.89 9.81
CA ASN A 252 -18.12 -1.59 9.13
C ASN A 252 -17.23 -2.31 10.16
N GLY A 253 -16.80 -3.52 9.81
CA GLY A 253 -15.76 -4.26 10.53
C GLY A 253 -14.50 -4.36 9.68
N VAL A 254 -13.33 -4.28 10.32
CA VAL A 254 -12.05 -4.39 9.62
C VAL A 254 -11.89 -5.80 9.02
N PRO A 255 -11.69 -5.95 7.69
CA PRO A 255 -11.73 -7.24 7.03
C PRO A 255 -10.60 -8.19 7.44
N CYS A 256 -9.38 -7.71 7.66
CA CYS A 256 -8.20 -8.56 7.91
C CYS A 256 -8.23 -9.30 9.26
N VAL A 257 -9.14 -8.89 10.16
CA VAL A 257 -9.41 -9.47 11.47
C VAL A 257 -10.84 -9.99 11.58
N HIS A 258 -11.47 -10.41 10.47
CA HIS A 258 -12.81 -11.01 10.48
C HIS A 258 -13.90 -10.12 11.11
N GLY A 259 -13.80 -8.81 10.86
CA GLY A 259 -14.73 -7.82 11.39
C GLY A 259 -14.60 -7.56 12.90
N ASP A 260 -13.55 -8.07 13.56
CA ASP A 260 -13.37 -7.96 15.02
C ASP A 260 -13.07 -6.53 15.49
N ASP A 261 -12.43 -5.72 14.65
CA ASP A 261 -12.21 -4.30 14.95
C ASP A 261 -13.33 -3.45 14.30
N VAL A 262 -13.99 -2.63 15.11
CA VAL A 262 -15.03 -1.72 14.63
C VAL A 262 -14.38 -0.51 13.97
N VAL A 263 -14.84 -0.18 12.77
CA VAL A 263 -14.28 0.88 11.95
C VAL A 263 -14.75 2.24 12.42
N ALA A 264 -13.79 3.15 12.58
CA ALA A 264 -14.03 4.54 12.94
C ALA A 264 -14.24 5.40 11.68
N ASN A 265 -15.44 5.97 11.53
CA ASN A 265 -15.74 6.99 10.51
C ASN A 265 -15.85 8.38 11.15
N LEU A 266 -15.46 9.43 10.44
CA LEU A 266 -15.58 10.80 10.91
C LEU A 266 -16.99 11.34 10.67
N VAL A 267 -17.50 12.06 11.67
CA VAL A 267 -18.76 12.80 11.61
C VAL A 267 -18.54 14.20 12.19
N SER A 268 -19.27 15.18 11.66
CA SER A 268 -19.44 16.48 12.33
C SER A 268 -20.78 16.51 13.05
N TYR A 269 -20.80 17.03 14.27
CA TYR A 269 -21.98 17.22 15.09
C TYR A 269 -22.15 18.70 15.42
N ASP A 270 -23.37 19.19 15.27
CA ASP A 270 -23.77 20.53 15.66
C ASP A 270 -24.50 20.49 17.02
N PRO A 271 -23.91 21.00 18.11
CA PRO A 271 -24.54 21.02 19.43
C PRO A 271 -25.84 21.82 19.51
N GLU A 272 -26.05 22.83 18.66
CA GLU A 272 -27.24 23.67 18.70
C GLU A 272 -28.44 22.96 18.07
N THR A 273 -28.22 22.32 16.92
CA THR A 273 -29.28 21.64 16.17
C THR A 273 -29.38 20.15 16.45
N LYS A 274 -28.39 19.57 17.11
CA LYS A 274 -28.16 18.12 17.31
C LYS A 274 -28.00 17.33 16.01
N ASN A 275 -27.75 18.02 14.89
CA ASN A 275 -27.56 17.36 13.60
C ASN A 275 -26.18 16.70 13.51
N ILE A 276 -26.15 15.52 12.90
CA ILE A 276 -24.93 14.81 12.53
C ILE A 276 -24.81 14.85 11.02
N HIS A 277 -23.61 15.11 10.52
CA HIS A 277 -23.24 14.96 9.12
C HIS A 277 -22.03 14.02 9.00
N ARG A 278 -22.14 13.00 8.16
CA ARG A 278 -21.08 12.00 7.96
C ARG A 278 -20.04 12.53 6.98
N LEU A 279 -18.77 12.47 7.38
CA LEU A 279 -17.64 13.02 6.62
C LEU A 279 -16.83 11.94 5.90
N THR A 280 -16.72 10.74 6.49
CA THR A 280 -16.00 9.61 5.86
C THR A 280 -16.84 8.35 5.78
N PHE A 281 -16.51 7.54 4.77
CA PHE A 281 -17.28 6.37 4.32
C PHE A 281 -16.38 5.15 4.16
N ASP A 282 -15.29 5.12 4.92
CA ASP A 282 -14.18 4.19 4.68
C ASP A 282 -14.46 2.79 5.27
N GLN A 283 -13.78 1.79 4.71
CA GLN A 283 -13.76 0.42 5.21
C GLN A 283 -12.90 0.23 6.45
N ASP A 284 -11.92 1.11 6.64
CA ASP A 284 -10.89 0.98 7.65
C ASP A 284 -10.86 2.23 8.55
N GLY A 285 -10.09 2.17 9.63
CA GLY A 285 -10.13 3.17 10.69
C GLY A 285 -9.63 4.55 10.28
N ASN A 286 -10.33 5.57 10.77
CA ASN A 286 -9.87 6.96 10.82
C ASN A 286 -9.54 7.37 12.26
N TRP A 287 -8.51 8.19 12.45
CA TRP A 287 -8.06 8.63 13.78
C TRP A 287 -7.55 10.07 13.79
N ALA A 288 -7.54 10.65 14.99
CA ALA A 288 -6.94 11.91 15.39
C ALA A 288 -7.33 13.09 14.49
N PRO A 289 -8.63 13.40 14.31
CA PRO A 289 -9.03 14.60 13.59
C PRO A 289 -8.53 15.86 14.33
N ILE A 290 -7.89 16.77 13.60
CA ILE A 290 -7.41 18.05 14.12
C ILE A 290 -7.54 19.16 13.07
N VAL A 291 -7.89 20.36 13.53
CA VAL A 291 -7.96 21.55 12.68
C VAL A 291 -6.55 22.10 12.47
N ILE A 292 -6.16 22.31 11.21
CA ILE A 292 -4.88 22.93 10.82
C ILE A 292 -5.04 24.44 10.61
N PRO A 293 -3.95 25.24 10.54
CA PRO A 293 -4.03 26.70 10.59
C PRO A 293 -4.90 27.38 9.52
N ASN A 294 -5.14 26.70 8.39
CA ASN A 294 -6.00 27.21 7.33
C ASN A 294 -7.49 26.84 7.48
N GLY A 295 -7.90 26.23 8.61
CA GLY A 295 -9.28 25.84 8.91
C GLY A 295 -9.69 24.46 8.40
N ARG A 296 -8.83 23.76 7.66
CA ARG A 296 -9.10 22.37 7.22
C ARG A 296 -8.91 21.37 8.36
N LEU A 297 -9.47 20.18 8.18
CA LEU A 297 -9.20 19.02 9.02
C LEU A 297 -8.02 18.22 8.48
N MET A 298 -7.16 17.73 9.38
CA MET A 298 -6.12 16.73 9.15
C MET A 298 -6.39 15.53 10.05
N TYR A 299 -6.18 14.30 9.54
CA TYR A 299 -6.46 13.06 10.26
C TYR A 299 -5.65 11.89 9.68
N THR A 300 -5.55 10.77 10.38
CA THR A 300 -4.95 9.53 9.84
C THR A 300 -6.06 8.63 9.31
N ARG A 301 -5.86 8.06 8.12
CA ARG A 301 -6.70 7.01 7.54
C ARG A 301 -5.87 5.76 7.31
N TRP A 302 -6.38 4.61 7.69
CA TRP A 302 -5.88 3.33 7.17
C TRP A 302 -6.62 3.01 5.87
N GLU A 303 -5.90 2.57 4.84
CA GLU A 303 -6.50 2.25 3.54
C GLU A 303 -5.75 1.10 2.89
N TYR A 304 -6.41 -0.02 2.57
CA TYR A 304 -5.72 -1.11 1.85
C TYR A 304 -6.60 -1.83 0.82
N THR A 305 -7.55 -1.11 0.24
CA THR A 305 -8.26 -1.58 -0.93
C THR A 305 -7.29 -1.83 -2.08
N ASP A 306 -7.08 -3.12 -2.36
CA ASP A 306 -6.16 -3.63 -3.37
C ASP A 306 -4.71 -3.10 -3.23
N LEU A 307 -4.29 -2.78 -2.00
CA LEU A 307 -2.93 -2.39 -1.59
C LEU A 307 -2.48 -3.23 -0.38
N THR A 308 -1.18 -3.23 -0.08
CA THR A 308 -0.67 -3.83 1.16
C THR A 308 -1.21 -3.14 2.41
N HIS A 309 -1.62 -3.93 3.41
CA HIS A 309 -2.34 -3.44 4.58
C HIS A 309 -1.45 -3.03 5.77
N TYR A 310 -0.17 -3.41 5.77
CA TYR A 310 0.73 -3.10 6.88
C TYR A 310 1.28 -1.67 6.81
N PHE A 311 1.38 -1.09 5.61
CA PHE A 311 2.14 0.15 5.38
C PHE A 311 1.28 1.37 5.04
N SER A 312 -0.05 1.24 5.11
CA SER A 312 -0.96 2.19 4.46
C SER A 312 -1.77 3.06 5.43
N ARG A 313 -1.10 3.65 6.42
CA ARG A 313 -1.69 4.63 7.36
C ARG A 313 -1.26 6.03 6.98
N ILE A 314 -2.06 6.62 6.12
CA ILE A 314 -1.79 7.87 5.43
C ILE A 314 -2.39 9.05 6.20
N VAL A 315 -1.71 10.20 6.14
CA VAL A 315 -2.26 11.44 6.67
C VAL A 315 -3.13 12.06 5.58
N MET A 316 -4.37 12.34 5.92
CA MET A 316 -5.40 12.90 5.06
C MET A 316 -5.73 14.34 5.48
N HIS A 317 -6.35 15.09 4.57
CA HIS A 317 -6.96 16.37 4.91
C HIS A 317 -8.22 16.65 4.10
N MET A 318 -9.15 17.44 4.66
CA MET A 318 -10.42 17.82 4.03
C MET A 318 -10.93 19.17 4.56
N ASN A 319 -11.93 19.77 3.91
CA ASN A 319 -12.71 20.84 4.55
C ASN A 319 -13.60 20.24 5.66
N PRO A 320 -14.01 21.03 6.68
CA PRO A 320 -14.84 20.55 7.78
C PRO A 320 -16.21 19.96 7.40
N ASP A 321 -16.68 20.15 6.16
CA ASP A 321 -17.92 19.59 5.64
C ASP A 321 -17.74 18.30 4.81
N GLY A 322 -16.51 17.79 4.73
CA GLY A 322 -16.16 16.56 4.01
C GLY A 322 -15.66 16.78 2.57
N THR A 323 -15.80 17.99 2.02
CA THR A 323 -15.32 18.31 0.66
C THR A 323 -13.80 18.41 0.60
N GLU A 324 -13.22 18.32 -0.59
CA GLU A 324 -11.76 18.40 -0.82
C GLU A 324 -10.95 17.35 -0.02
N ASN A 325 -11.52 16.15 0.18
CA ASN A 325 -10.85 15.08 0.90
C ASN A 325 -9.73 14.45 0.06
N LYS A 326 -8.48 14.61 0.50
CA LYS A 326 -7.26 14.24 -0.23
C LYS A 326 -6.18 13.73 0.72
N ALA A 327 -5.25 12.92 0.20
CA ALA A 327 -4.05 12.57 0.94
C ALA A 327 -3.14 13.79 1.13
N LEU A 328 -2.75 14.06 2.37
CA LEU A 328 -1.73 15.05 2.72
C LEU A 328 -0.33 14.45 2.61
N TYR A 329 -0.11 13.25 3.17
CA TYR A 329 1.20 12.59 3.24
C TYR A 329 1.09 11.05 3.31
N GLY A 330 2.02 10.34 2.69
CA GLY A 330 2.23 8.89 2.83
C GLY A 330 1.48 8.01 1.83
N SER A 331 0.66 8.59 0.95
CA SER A 331 -0.03 7.83 -0.09
C SER A 331 0.96 7.24 -1.10
N GLY A 332 0.86 5.92 -1.32
CA GLY A 332 1.78 5.21 -2.20
C GLY A 332 3.20 5.12 -1.63
N SER A 333 3.35 4.94 -0.31
CA SER A 333 4.64 4.84 0.37
C SER A 333 4.68 3.65 1.34
N TYR A 334 5.78 2.90 1.36
CA TYR A 334 6.02 1.85 2.36
C TYR A 334 6.47 2.42 3.71
N PHE A 335 7.13 3.58 3.72
CA PHE A 335 7.65 4.21 4.92
C PHE A 335 7.05 5.62 5.15
N PRO A 336 6.68 5.96 6.40
CA PRO A 336 6.60 5.09 7.56
C PRO A 336 5.35 4.21 7.49
N ASN A 337 5.33 3.06 8.18
CA ASN A 337 4.16 2.18 8.19
C ASN A 337 2.90 2.89 8.75
N SER A 338 3.11 3.68 9.79
CA SER A 338 2.06 4.34 10.58
C SER A 338 2.48 5.73 11.00
N THR A 339 1.57 6.70 10.89
CA THR A 339 1.72 8.04 11.46
C THR A 339 0.56 8.33 12.42
N PHE A 340 0.86 8.69 13.66
CA PHE A 340 -0.10 8.96 14.74
C PHE A 340 0.17 10.28 15.47
N ASP A 341 -0.81 10.72 16.26
CA ASP A 341 -0.76 11.91 17.11
C ASP A 341 -0.23 13.16 16.39
N MET A 342 -0.66 13.38 15.14
CA MET A 342 -0.18 14.51 14.34
C MET A 342 -0.66 15.83 14.94
N LYS A 343 0.25 16.81 15.02
CA LYS A 343 -0.07 18.19 15.40
C LYS A 343 0.46 19.17 14.35
N PRO A 344 -0.37 20.14 13.89
CA PRO A 344 0.07 21.14 12.94
C PRO A 344 1.13 22.06 13.55
N LEU A 345 2.03 22.58 12.70
CA LEU A 345 2.96 23.64 13.09
C LEU A 345 2.41 25.00 12.65
N SER A 346 2.30 25.92 13.60
CA SER A 346 1.51 27.15 13.49
C SER A 346 1.86 28.07 12.32
N LYS A 347 3.14 28.12 11.92
CA LYS A 347 3.61 29.00 10.83
C LYS A 347 3.33 28.48 9.42
N TYR A 348 2.90 27.23 9.28
CA TYR A 348 2.79 26.57 7.98
C TYR A 348 1.41 25.95 7.80
N ASN A 349 0.92 25.94 6.56
CA ASN A 349 -0.42 25.40 6.26
C ASN A 349 -0.47 23.87 6.17
N SER A 350 0.68 23.21 5.99
CA SER A 350 0.75 21.75 5.77
C SER A 350 1.82 21.05 6.61
N ARG A 351 2.73 21.79 7.26
CA ARG A 351 3.80 21.19 8.07
C ARG A 351 3.24 20.70 9.40
N PHE A 352 3.64 19.52 9.83
CA PHE A 352 3.19 18.92 11.09
C PHE A 352 4.31 18.14 11.78
N VAL A 353 4.13 17.89 13.07
CA VAL A 353 4.91 16.90 13.83
C VAL A 353 4.03 15.69 14.07
N GLY A 354 4.60 14.48 14.06
CA GLY A 354 3.85 13.25 14.31
C GLY A 354 4.74 12.13 14.84
N ILE A 355 4.10 11.05 15.27
CA ILE A 355 4.76 9.84 15.77
C ILE A 355 4.71 8.78 14.68
N ILE A 356 5.87 8.26 14.28
CA ILE A 356 5.93 7.09 13.40
C ILE A 356 6.05 5.80 14.22
N SER A 357 5.33 4.76 13.81
CA SER A 357 5.28 3.46 14.48
C SER A 357 5.12 2.31 13.47
N GLY A 358 5.08 1.08 13.97
CA GLY A 358 4.84 -0.14 13.17
C GLY A 358 3.36 -0.42 12.92
N HIS A 359 3.05 -1.54 12.24
CA HIS A 359 1.68 -2.08 12.19
C HIS A 359 1.43 -3.06 13.35
N HIS A 360 2.37 -3.98 13.59
CA HIS A 360 2.51 -4.74 14.83
C HIS A 360 3.59 -4.18 15.76
N GLY A 361 3.73 -4.80 16.94
CA GLY A 361 4.70 -4.41 17.97
C GLY A 361 4.18 -3.32 18.90
N THR A 362 5.07 -2.41 19.28
CA THR A 362 4.77 -1.29 20.19
C THR A 362 3.58 -0.45 19.71
N ALA A 363 2.51 -0.43 20.52
CA ALA A 363 1.28 0.27 20.21
C ALA A 363 1.35 1.77 20.54
N ARG A 364 0.87 2.60 19.60
CA ARG A 364 0.55 4.04 19.73
C ARG A 364 1.67 4.91 20.33
N SER A 365 2.91 4.49 20.16
CA SER A 365 4.12 5.24 20.50
C SER A 365 5.26 4.88 19.54
N GLY A 366 6.26 5.74 19.44
CA GLY A 366 7.38 5.54 18.53
C GLY A 366 8.31 6.73 18.41
N ARG A 367 8.82 6.96 17.19
CA ARG A 367 9.81 8.02 16.88
C ARG A 367 9.07 9.33 16.55
N LEU A 368 9.59 10.45 17.03
CA LEU A 368 9.02 11.79 16.80
C LEU A 368 9.64 12.42 15.55
N ILE A 369 8.81 12.77 14.56
CA ILE A 369 9.26 13.25 13.25
C ILE A 369 8.56 14.57 12.89
N ILE A 370 9.31 15.51 12.30
CA ILE A 370 8.75 16.70 11.63
C ILE A 370 8.56 16.38 10.15
N PHE A 371 7.38 16.65 9.61
CA PHE A 371 6.99 16.41 8.22
C PHE A 371 6.71 17.72 7.49
N ASP A 372 7.20 17.84 6.27
CA ASP A 372 6.94 18.96 5.35
C ASP A 372 6.43 18.45 3.99
N PRO A 373 5.09 18.32 3.83
CA PRO A 373 4.48 17.92 2.57
C PRO A 373 4.86 18.78 1.36
N ALA A 374 5.32 20.02 1.56
CA ALA A 374 5.75 20.88 0.45
C ALA A 374 7.09 20.44 -0.18
N LYS A 375 7.91 19.65 0.54
CA LYS A 375 9.14 19.05 -0.01
C LYS A 375 8.85 17.79 -0.81
N SER A 376 8.07 16.90 -0.21
CA SER A 376 7.56 15.68 -0.82
C SER A 376 6.43 15.18 0.05
N ARG A 377 5.50 14.44 -0.56
CA ARG A 377 4.39 13.78 0.13
C ARG A 377 4.59 12.28 0.28
N LYS A 378 5.73 11.77 -0.20
CA LYS A 378 6.07 10.34 -0.26
C LYS A 378 7.32 10.05 0.54
N GLU A 379 7.29 8.91 1.22
CA GLU A 379 8.43 8.25 1.87
C GLU A 379 9.19 9.15 2.87
N GLU A 380 10.51 9.02 2.97
CA GLU A 380 11.39 9.83 3.81
C GLU A 380 11.61 11.25 3.26
N LYS A 381 11.37 11.46 1.95
CA LYS A 381 11.73 12.70 1.25
C LYS A 381 11.04 13.95 1.78
N GLY A 382 9.89 13.78 2.43
CA GLY A 382 9.15 14.86 3.08
C GLY A 382 9.37 14.93 4.58
N MET A 383 10.18 14.06 5.16
CA MET A 383 10.56 14.14 6.57
C MET A 383 11.73 15.09 6.74
N VAL A 384 11.58 16.09 7.62
CA VAL A 384 12.57 17.14 7.84
C VAL A 384 13.62 16.72 8.84
N GLN A 385 13.19 16.12 9.96
CA GLN A 385 14.07 15.78 11.07
C GLN A 385 13.40 14.75 11.98
N GLU A 386 14.19 13.79 12.47
CA GLU A 386 13.85 12.98 13.63
C GLU A 386 14.30 13.69 14.90
N LEU A 387 13.41 13.81 15.89
CA LEU A 387 13.69 14.48 17.16
C LEU A 387 13.94 13.44 18.26
N PRO A 388 14.93 13.66 19.14
CA PRO A 388 16.00 14.69 19.17
C PRO A 388 17.29 14.21 18.47
N PHE A 389 17.28 14.03 17.14
CA PHE A 389 18.41 13.46 16.38
C PHE A 389 18.69 14.19 15.06
N SER A 390 19.04 15.47 15.12
CA SER A 390 19.32 16.37 13.98
C SER A 390 20.38 15.84 13.01
N LYS A 391 21.37 15.10 13.52
CA LYS A 391 22.47 14.53 12.74
C LYS A 391 22.19 13.10 12.22
N ARG A 392 21.07 12.49 12.60
CA ARG A 392 20.73 11.12 12.19
C ARG A 392 19.98 11.15 10.85
N PRO A 393 20.50 10.48 9.81
CA PRO A 393 19.77 10.37 8.55
C PRO A 393 18.50 9.55 8.74
N ILE A 394 17.40 10.01 8.14
CA ILE A 394 16.15 9.26 8.10
C ILE A 394 16.26 8.25 6.97
N VAL A 395 16.32 6.97 7.33
CA VAL A 395 16.38 5.85 6.38
C VAL A 395 15.00 5.20 6.28
N PRO A 396 14.46 5.00 5.06
CA PRO A 396 13.16 4.37 4.86
C PRO A 396 13.24 2.85 5.09
N ILE A 397 13.13 2.44 6.35
CA ILE A 397 13.18 1.03 6.75
C ILE A 397 11.78 0.43 6.59
N ILE A 398 11.61 -0.50 5.65
CA ILE A 398 10.37 -1.27 5.46
C ILE A 398 10.37 -2.43 6.46
N LYS A 399 9.65 -2.28 7.57
CA LYS A 399 9.58 -3.28 8.65
C LYS A 399 8.26 -3.16 9.39
N ASP A 400 7.52 -4.26 9.56
CA ASP A 400 6.25 -4.30 10.31
C ASP A 400 6.39 -3.73 11.74
N GLU A 401 7.29 -4.31 12.54
CA GLU A 401 7.61 -3.90 13.91
C GLU A 401 8.66 -2.77 13.94
N LEU A 402 8.38 -1.67 13.24
CA LEU A 402 9.33 -0.60 12.94
C LEU A 402 10.03 -0.03 14.19
N VAL A 403 9.31 0.08 15.30
CA VAL A 403 9.79 0.74 16.55
C VAL A 403 9.97 -0.21 17.73
N GLU A 404 9.89 -1.52 17.51
CA GLU A 404 10.13 -2.52 18.56
C GLU A 404 11.59 -2.46 19.03
N GLY A 405 11.79 -2.28 20.34
CA GLY A 405 13.12 -2.12 20.94
C GLY A 405 13.80 -0.78 20.65
N VAL A 406 13.12 0.16 19.97
CA VAL A 406 13.64 1.51 19.69
C VAL A 406 13.33 2.44 20.87
N TRP A 407 14.30 3.24 21.31
CA TRP A 407 14.15 4.21 22.38
C TRP A 407 14.81 5.55 22.00
N PRO A 408 14.30 6.69 22.49
CA PRO A 408 13.13 6.86 23.36
C PRO A 408 11.79 6.61 22.64
N GLN A 409 10.74 6.36 23.42
CA GLN A 409 9.36 6.20 22.92
C GLN A 409 8.55 7.47 23.22
N PHE A 410 7.92 8.04 22.19
CA PHE A 410 7.14 9.28 22.29
C PHE A 410 5.65 9.05 21.98
N MET A 411 4.78 9.84 22.62
CA MET A 411 3.36 9.96 22.28
C MET A 411 2.84 11.38 22.58
N LYS A 412 1.69 11.73 21.98
CA LYS A 412 0.96 12.98 22.25
C LYS A 412 1.85 14.24 22.26
N PRO A 413 2.62 14.54 21.20
CA PRO A 413 3.36 15.78 21.11
C PRO A 413 2.41 16.98 21.11
N TYR A 414 2.89 18.11 21.63
CA TYR A 414 2.25 19.41 21.57
C TYR A 414 3.28 20.47 21.17
N PRO A 415 3.17 21.06 19.96
CA PRO A 415 4.06 22.14 19.54
C PRO A 415 3.85 23.41 20.36
N LEU A 416 4.91 23.93 20.96
CA LEU A 416 4.93 25.30 21.50
C LEU A 416 5.20 26.30 20.37
N ASN A 417 6.03 25.90 19.41
CA ASN A 417 6.25 26.52 18.11
C ASN A 417 6.91 25.48 17.17
N GLU A 418 7.57 25.95 16.13
CA GLU A 418 8.17 25.11 15.08
C GLU A 418 9.47 24.40 15.53
N LYS A 419 9.98 24.73 16.72
CA LYS A 419 11.27 24.29 17.25
C LYS A 419 11.18 23.55 18.59
N TYR A 420 10.12 23.81 19.38
CA TYR A 420 9.99 23.35 20.77
C TYR A 420 8.67 22.60 20.98
N PHE A 421 8.73 21.45 21.64
CA PHE A 421 7.61 20.53 21.78
C PHE A 421 7.50 20.01 23.21
N LEU A 422 6.31 20.07 23.80
CA LEU A 422 5.98 19.27 24.98
C LEU A 422 5.56 17.88 24.52
N VAL A 423 6.11 16.83 25.11
CA VAL A 423 5.85 15.45 24.66
C VAL A 423 5.79 14.51 25.86
N ALA A 424 4.89 13.53 25.82
CA ALA A 424 4.95 12.41 26.73
C ALA A 424 6.03 11.43 26.24
N CYS A 425 7.02 11.14 27.07
CA CYS A 425 8.18 10.35 26.68
C CYS A 425 8.48 9.30 27.74
N LYS A 426 8.85 8.11 27.25
CA LYS A 426 9.50 7.06 28.02
C LYS A 426 10.91 6.87 27.42
N PRO A 427 11.96 7.39 28.08
CA PRO A 427 13.31 7.43 27.52
C PRO A 427 13.97 6.04 27.36
N GLY A 428 13.51 5.05 28.13
CA GLY A 428 14.01 3.68 28.08
C GLY A 428 13.03 2.66 28.69
N PRO A 429 13.37 1.36 28.61
CA PRO A 429 12.46 0.25 28.93
C PRO A 429 11.95 0.24 30.37
N ASP A 430 12.74 0.70 31.34
CA ASP A 430 12.38 0.73 32.77
C ASP A 430 12.04 2.15 33.30
N ALA A 431 12.05 3.15 32.43
CA ALA A 431 11.68 4.53 32.77
C ALA A 431 10.17 4.69 33.01
N LEU A 432 9.74 5.81 33.57
CA LEU A 432 8.31 6.14 33.66
C LEU A 432 7.88 6.91 32.40
N TRP A 433 6.58 6.94 32.13
CA TRP A 433 6.01 7.89 31.18
C TRP A 433 5.93 9.25 31.86
N GLY A 434 6.82 10.16 31.45
CA GLY A 434 6.92 11.53 31.96
C GLY A 434 6.63 12.58 30.89
N ILE A 435 6.54 13.84 31.31
CA ILE A 435 6.42 14.99 30.41
C ILE A 435 7.81 15.59 30.19
N TYR A 436 8.17 15.80 28.92
CA TYR A 436 9.47 16.30 28.50
C TYR A 436 9.32 17.52 27.58
N LEU A 437 10.30 18.41 27.63
CA LEU A 437 10.55 19.41 26.58
C LEU A 437 11.57 18.82 25.59
N VAL A 438 11.20 18.81 24.32
CA VAL A 438 12.04 18.35 23.19
C VAL A 438 12.23 19.50 22.21
N ASP A 439 13.41 19.63 21.62
CA ASP A 439 13.67 20.63 20.58
C ASP A 439 14.42 20.08 19.35
N ILE A 440 14.52 20.91 18.32
CA ILE A 440 15.23 20.60 17.07
C ILE A 440 16.76 20.59 17.21
N PHE A 441 17.29 20.99 18.37
CA PHE A 441 18.73 21.09 18.62
C PHE A 441 19.30 19.85 19.31
N ASP A 442 18.46 18.83 19.54
CA ASP A 442 18.76 17.56 20.20
C ASP A 442 18.68 17.60 21.73
N ASN A 443 17.97 18.57 22.31
CA ASN A 443 17.69 18.55 23.75
C ASN A 443 16.46 17.69 24.05
N LEU A 444 16.61 16.78 25.01
CA LEU A 444 15.53 16.04 25.69
C LEU A 444 15.60 16.34 27.18
N THR A 445 14.62 17.07 27.73
CA THR A 445 14.67 17.54 29.13
C THR A 445 13.39 17.16 29.86
N LEU A 446 13.53 16.35 30.92
CA LEU A 446 12.42 15.97 31.80
C LEU A 446 11.83 17.20 32.48
N ILE A 447 10.52 17.36 32.42
CA ILE A 447 9.75 18.34 33.20
C ILE A 447 9.23 17.68 34.47
N THR A 448 8.55 16.54 34.35
CA THR A 448 7.98 15.83 35.51
C THR A 448 7.66 14.37 35.21
N GLU A 449 7.85 13.53 36.22
CA GLU A 449 7.42 12.14 36.27
C GLU A 449 7.16 11.79 37.75
N GLN A 450 6.29 10.81 37.99
CA GLN A 450 5.91 10.41 39.35
C GLN A 450 5.91 8.88 39.46
N GLU A 451 6.58 8.34 40.47
CA GLU A 451 6.62 6.89 40.70
C GLU A 451 5.20 6.34 40.88
N GLY A 452 4.93 5.20 40.24
CA GLY A 452 3.61 4.59 40.26
C GLY A 452 2.59 5.21 39.30
N GLU A 453 2.97 6.24 38.54
CA GLU A 453 2.09 6.93 37.59
C GLU A 453 2.65 6.91 36.16
N GLY A 454 1.77 7.13 35.18
CA GLY A 454 2.12 7.49 33.82
C GLY A 454 1.41 8.78 33.41
N LEU A 455 2.16 9.75 32.89
CA LEU A 455 1.66 11.06 32.50
C LEU A 455 1.65 11.19 30.97
N THR A 456 0.58 11.72 30.40
CA THR A 456 0.45 11.94 28.96
C THR A 456 -0.36 13.20 28.62
N ALA A 457 -0.47 13.51 27.32
CA ALA A 457 -1.19 14.66 26.76
C ALA A 457 -0.82 16.02 27.40
N PRO A 458 0.45 16.46 27.33
CA PRO A 458 0.89 17.73 27.91
C PRO A 458 0.38 18.91 27.08
N ILE A 459 -0.74 19.51 27.50
CA ILE A 459 -1.39 20.61 26.78
C ILE A 459 -1.22 21.92 27.56
N PRO A 460 -0.51 22.92 27.04
CA PRO A 460 -0.46 24.25 27.64
C PRO A 460 -1.84 24.85 27.81
N LEU A 461 -2.16 25.31 29.03
CA LEU A 461 -3.40 26.02 29.31
C LEU A 461 -3.23 27.49 28.94
N LYS A 462 -3.30 27.78 27.64
CA LYS A 462 -3.09 29.12 27.08
C LYS A 462 -4.03 29.35 25.90
N LYS A 463 -4.58 30.56 25.83
CA LYS A 463 -5.37 31.01 24.68
C LYS A 463 -4.53 30.98 23.39
N THR A 464 -5.09 30.42 22.33
CA THR A 464 -4.50 30.37 21.00
C THR A 464 -5.43 31.05 19.98
N GLU A 465 -4.92 31.29 18.78
CA GLU A 465 -5.73 31.81 17.69
C GLU A 465 -6.70 30.73 17.18
N THR A 466 -7.97 31.08 17.09
CA THR A 466 -8.99 30.22 16.45
C THR A 466 -8.73 30.21 14.93
N PRO A 467 -8.55 29.04 14.30
CA PRO A 467 -8.41 28.92 12.86
C PRO A 467 -9.63 29.51 12.11
N PRO A 468 -9.47 29.93 10.85
CA PRO A 468 -10.57 30.50 10.09
C PRO A 468 -11.69 29.47 9.84
N ILE A 469 -12.93 29.94 9.86
CA ILE A 469 -14.09 29.15 9.45
C ILE A 469 -14.04 28.96 7.94
N ILE A 470 -14.14 27.71 7.47
CA ILE A 470 -14.38 27.39 6.06
C ILE A 470 -15.89 27.21 5.88
N PRO A 471 -16.57 28.07 5.11
CA PRO A 471 -17.99 27.90 4.82
C PRO A 471 -18.23 26.58 4.11
N SER A 472 -19.36 25.93 4.43
CA SER A 472 -19.73 24.70 3.75
C SER A 472 -20.00 24.96 2.27
N LYS A 473 -19.51 24.04 1.43
CA LYS A 473 -19.69 24.00 -0.01
C LYS A 473 -20.71 22.95 -0.45
N ILE A 474 -21.21 22.13 0.47
CA ILE A 474 -22.25 21.15 0.18
C ILE A 474 -23.54 21.86 -0.23
N LYS A 475 -24.31 21.23 -1.09
CA LYS A 475 -25.64 21.69 -1.50
C LYS A 475 -26.67 20.71 -0.92
N PRO A 476 -27.33 21.05 0.19
CA PRO A 476 -28.32 20.18 0.81
C PRO A 476 -29.40 19.74 -0.19
N GLY A 477 -29.74 18.45 -0.20
CA GLY A 477 -30.75 17.87 -1.09
C GLY A 477 -30.21 17.34 -2.42
N GLU A 478 -29.00 17.72 -2.84
CA GLU A 478 -28.33 17.07 -3.97
C GLU A 478 -27.96 15.63 -3.62
N LYS A 479 -28.11 14.71 -4.58
CA LYS A 479 -27.76 13.29 -4.42
C LYS A 479 -26.51 12.87 -5.18
N GLU A 480 -25.91 13.80 -5.92
CA GLU A 480 -24.79 13.55 -6.80
C GLU A 480 -23.66 14.57 -6.56
N ALA A 481 -22.44 14.13 -6.83
CA ALA A 481 -21.28 14.99 -6.99
C ALA A 481 -20.85 15.00 -8.46
N THR A 482 -20.06 15.99 -8.85
CA THR A 482 -19.46 16.09 -10.18
C THR A 482 -17.98 15.77 -10.08
N VAL A 483 -17.47 14.88 -10.93
CA VAL A 483 -16.03 14.67 -11.09
C VAL A 483 -15.59 15.39 -12.35
N PHE A 484 -14.49 16.14 -12.26
CA PHE A 484 -13.84 16.81 -13.38
C PHE A 484 -12.35 16.46 -13.42
N ILE A 485 -11.94 15.80 -14.50
CA ILE A 485 -10.55 15.49 -14.79
C ILE A 485 -10.14 16.38 -15.97
N GLN A 486 -9.18 17.27 -15.74
CA GLN A 486 -8.75 18.20 -16.77
C GLN A 486 -8.09 17.48 -17.94
N ASP A 487 -7.18 16.54 -17.67
CA ASP A 487 -6.52 15.72 -18.68
C ASP A 487 -6.08 14.38 -18.08
N ILE A 488 -6.76 13.30 -18.49
CA ILE A 488 -6.50 11.95 -17.98
C ILE A 488 -5.07 11.46 -18.24
N TYR A 489 -4.31 12.11 -19.12
CA TYR A 489 -2.94 11.73 -19.45
C TYR A 489 -1.87 12.40 -18.58
N GLU A 490 -2.24 13.36 -17.73
CA GLU A 490 -1.31 14.00 -16.80
C GLU A 490 -1.18 13.18 -15.50
N GLY A 491 0.01 13.19 -14.88
CA GLY A 491 0.30 12.44 -13.65
C GLY A 491 0.96 11.07 -13.88
N GLU A 492 1.38 10.43 -12.79
CA GLU A 492 2.16 9.18 -12.87
C GLU A 492 1.30 7.96 -13.23
N GLY A 493 -0.02 8.01 -12.99
CA GLY A 493 -0.92 6.88 -13.19
C GLY A 493 -1.08 6.45 -14.63
N THR A 494 -0.94 7.37 -15.58
CA THR A 494 -1.10 7.10 -17.03
C THR A 494 0.15 7.48 -17.82
N GLN A 495 1.28 7.61 -17.13
CA GLN A 495 2.54 8.02 -17.73
C GLN A 495 2.94 7.08 -18.88
N GLY A 496 3.23 7.67 -20.04
CA GLY A 496 3.64 6.94 -21.25
C GLY A 496 2.49 6.29 -22.03
N VAL A 497 1.23 6.40 -21.59
CA VAL A 497 0.08 5.96 -22.40
C VAL A 497 -0.14 6.95 -23.55
N PRO A 498 -0.19 6.51 -24.82
CA PRO A 498 -0.46 7.42 -25.94
C PRO A 498 -1.84 8.06 -25.85
N ARG A 499 -1.91 9.35 -26.18
CA ARG A 499 -3.17 10.09 -26.25
C ARG A 499 -4.16 9.43 -27.21
N GLY A 500 -5.42 9.37 -26.81
CA GLY A 500 -6.49 8.67 -27.53
C GLY A 500 -6.59 7.17 -27.25
N THR A 501 -5.68 6.56 -26.49
CA THR A 501 -5.79 5.14 -26.07
C THR A 501 -6.95 4.92 -25.11
N ILE A 502 -7.16 5.83 -24.16
CA ILE A 502 -8.22 5.78 -23.16
C ILE A 502 -9.51 6.29 -23.82
N LYS A 503 -10.54 5.44 -23.83
CA LYS A 503 -11.83 5.73 -24.51
C LYS A 503 -12.96 6.01 -23.55
N SER A 504 -12.94 5.37 -22.39
CA SER A 504 -13.95 5.52 -21.36
C SER A 504 -13.35 5.27 -19.98
N LEU A 505 -14.09 5.61 -18.94
CA LEU A 505 -13.78 5.22 -17.56
C LEU A 505 -14.87 4.26 -17.08
N ARG A 506 -14.48 3.19 -16.40
CA ARG A 506 -15.38 2.36 -15.58
C ARG A 506 -15.39 2.90 -14.16
N ILE A 507 -16.58 3.13 -13.64
CA ILE A 507 -16.82 3.63 -12.29
C ILE A 507 -17.48 2.53 -11.47
N PHE A 508 -16.94 2.23 -10.30
CA PHE A 508 -17.52 1.26 -9.38
C PHE A 508 -17.38 1.74 -7.94
N ALA A 509 -18.32 1.29 -7.11
CA ALA A 509 -18.30 1.48 -5.67
C ALA A 509 -17.88 0.18 -4.97
N TYR A 510 -17.66 0.28 -3.67
CA TYR A 510 -17.35 -0.87 -2.82
C TYR A 510 -18.51 -1.22 -1.90
N GLU A 511 -18.62 -2.51 -1.56
CA GLU A 511 -19.38 -2.97 -0.40
C GLU A 511 -18.40 -3.55 0.63
N TYR A 512 -18.51 -3.09 1.88
CA TYR A 512 -17.52 -3.31 2.92
C TYR A 512 -17.95 -4.34 3.97
N ALA A 513 -16.96 -4.95 4.60
CA ALA A 513 -17.18 -5.97 5.62
C ALA A 513 -18.00 -5.41 6.80
N TYR A 514 -18.80 -6.28 7.38
CA TYR A 514 -19.71 -5.99 8.49
C TYR A 514 -19.04 -6.29 9.83
N ILE A 515 -19.53 -5.67 10.91
CA ILE A 515 -19.02 -5.91 12.27
C ILE A 515 -19.18 -7.40 12.60
N LEU A 516 -18.07 -8.02 13.01
CA LEU A 516 -17.97 -9.44 13.37
C LEU A 516 -18.38 -10.43 12.27
N ALA A 517 -18.48 -9.98 11.01
CA ALA A 517 -18.76 -10.85 9.88
C ALA A 517 -17.48 -11.57 9.39
N PRO A 518 -17.54 -12.86 9.03
CA PRO A 518 -16.37 -13.59 8.55
C PRO A 518 -15.81 -13.06 7.21
N SER A 519 -14.81 -12.18 7.31
CA SER A 519 -14.12 -11.52 6.20
C SER A 519 -12.62 -11.76 6.26
N ASP A 520 -11.92 -11.73 5.13
CA ASP A 520 -10.46 -11.64 5.01
C ASP A 520 -10.10 -11.46 3.52
N HIS A 521 -8.81 -11.48 3.16
CA HIS A 521 -8.32 -11.45 1.78
C HIS A 521 -8.83 -12.57 0.87
N ASP A 522 -9.37 -13.64 1.46
CA ASP A 522 -9.99 -14.78 0.79
C ASP A 522 -11.51 -14.63 0.65
N ALA A 523 -12.10 -13.52 1.14
CA ALA A 523 -13.54 -13.35 1.23
C ALA A 523 -14.21 -13.26 -0.12
N GLN A 524 -13.57 -12.58 -1.07
CA GLN A 524 -14.13 -12.40 -2.41
C GLN A 524 -13.65 -13.44 -3.40
N GLY A 525 -12.55 -14.14 -3.10
CA GLY A 525 -11.95 -15.13 -3.98
C GLY A 525 -10.48 -15.32 -3.67
N ILE A 526 -9.85 -16.26 -4.36
CA ILE A 526 -8.42 -16.51 -4.23
C ILE A 526 -7.67 -15.32 -4.82
N GLN A 527 -6.82 -14.64 -4.04
CA GLN A 527 -6.06 -13.47 -4.52
C GLN A 527 -6.95 -12.35 -5.12
N SER A 528 -8.19 -12.18 -4.65
CA SER A 528 -9.15 -11.24 -5.26
C SER A 528 -9.21 -9.85 -4.62
N GLY A 529 -8.37 -9.59 -3.62
CA GLY A 529 -8.41 -8.39 -2.80
C GLY A 529 -9.36 -8.54 -1.60
N TRP A 530 -9.67 -7.42 -0.95
CA TRP A 530 -10.41 -7.40 0.32
C TRP A 530 -11.92 -7.16 0.13
N ASP A 531 -12.31 -6.54 -0.99
CA ASP A 531 -13.56 -5.77 -1.06
C ASP A 531 -14.44 -6.20 -2.24
N ILE A 532 -15.76 -6.15 -2.03
CA ILE A 532 -16.74 -6.41 -3.08
C ILE A 532 -16.82 -5.19 -3.98
N LYS A 533 -16.73 -5.42 -5.31
CA LYS A 533 -16.78 -4.35 -6.31
C LYS A 533 -18.16 -4.32 -6.99
N ARG A 534 -18.84 -3.17 -6.88
CA ARG A 534 -20.20 -2.91 -7.40
C ARG A 534 -20.14 -1.90 -8.55
N ILE A 535 -20.32 -2.37 -9.78
CA ILE A 535 -20.16 -1.54 -10.99
C ILE A 535 -21.32 -0.54 -11.09
N LEU A 536 -21.00 0.76 -11.10
CA LEU A 536 -22.00 1.83 -11.24
C LEU A 536 -22.29 2.16 -12.70
N GLY A 537 -21.26 2.09 -13.56
CA GLY A 537 -21.41 2.36 -14.99
C GLY A 537 -20.11 2.76 -15.67
N THR A 538 -20.25 3.26 -16.89
CA THR A 538 -19.13 3.80 -17.67
C THR A 538 -19.41 5.23 -18.15
N VAL A 539 -18.36 5.95 -18.52
CA VAL A 539 -18.43 7.31 -19.06
C VAL A 539 -17.39 7.51 -20.16
N PRO A 540 -17.69 8.20 -21.28
CA PRO A 540 -16.71 8.48 -22.32
C PRO A 540 -15.62 9.46 -21.87
N VAL A 541 -14.43 9.34 -22.47
CA VAL A 541 -13.34 10.33 -22.38
C VAL A 541 -13.33 11.18 -23.65
N GLU A 542 -13.25 12.51 -23.50
CA GLU A 542 -13.23 13.43 -24.64
C GLU A 542 -11.92 13.34 -25.43
N GLU A 543 -11.93 13.81 -26.68
CA GLU A 543 -10.77 13.71 -27.58
C GLU A 543 -9.49 14.40 -27.05
N ASP A 544 -9.66 15.46 -26.25
CA ASP A 544 -8.55 16.19 -25.61
C ASP A 544 -8.05 15.53 -24.31
N GLY A 545 -8.62 14.39 -23.91
CA GLY A 545 -8.31 13.66 -22.68
C GLY A 545 -9.09 14.14 -21.45
N SER A 546 -9.93 15.18 -21.58
CA SER A 546 -10.72 15.68 -20.46
C SER A 546 -11.99 14.83 -20.22
N VAL A 547 -12.48 14.84 -18.98
CA VAL A 547 -13.68 14.09 -18.59
C VAL A 547 -14.46 14.87 -17.54
N MET A 548 -15.79 14.95 -17.68
CA MET A 548 -16.66 15.51 -16.64
C MET A 548 -17.94 14.68 -16.50
N PHE A 549 -18.26 14.23 -15.29
CA PHE A 549 -19.37 13.31 -15.07
C PHE A 549 -19.96 13.35 -13.66
N LYS A 550 -21.15 12.76 -13.49
CA LYS A 550 -21.83 12.63 -12.20
C LYS A 550 -21.53 11.29 -11.53
N ILE A 551 -21.39 11.32 -10.22
CA ILE A 551 -21.30 10.15 -9.35
C ILE A 551 -22.30 10.29 -8.19
N PRO A 552 -22.77 9.20 -7.58
CA PRO A 552 -23.55 9.29 -6.34
C PRO A 552 -22.72 9.98 -5.26
N ALA A 553 -23.33 10.96 -4.58
CA ALA A 553 -22.71 11.59 -3.42
C ALA A 553 -22.62 10.60 -2.25
N ASN A 554 -21.75 10.86 -1.27
CA ASN A 554 -21.61 10.06 -0.05
C ASN A 554 -21.32 8.57 -0.31
N THR A 555 -20.73 8.26 -1.46
CA THR A 555 -20.44 6.90 -1.92
C THR A 555 -18.96 6.83 -2.31
N PRO A 556 -18.16 5.94 -1.69
CA PRO A 556 -16.81 5.64 -2.15
C PRO A 556 -16.83 5.11 -3.58
N VAL A 557 -16.11 5.75 -4.49
CA VAL A 557 -15.99 5.31 -5.89
C VAL A 557 -14.53 5.22 -6.34
N SER A 558 -14.25 4.25 -7.19
CA SER A 558 -12.97 4.11 -7.90
C SER A 558 -13.15 4.20 -9.40
N ILE A 559 -12.04 4.50 -10.08
CA ILE A 559 -11.98 4.78 -11.50
C ILE A 559 -10.98 3.82 -12.17
N GLN A 560 -11.39 3.23 -13.30
CA GLN A 560 -10.54 2.47 -14.21
C GLN A 560 -10.58 3.08 -15.61
N PRO A 561 -9.49 3.70 -16.11
CA PRO A 561 -9.37 4.05 -17.51
C PRO A 561 -9.42 2.80 -18.41
N LEU A 562 -10.29 2.82 -19.41
CA LEU A 562 -10.52 1.69 -20.32
C LEU A 562 -10.05 1.99 -21.75
N ASP A 563 -9.56 0.95 -22.42
CA ASP A 563 -9.21 0.99 -23.84
C ASP A 563 -10.42 0.81 -24.77
N LYS A 564 -10.16 0.72 -26.08
CA LYS A 564 -11.19 0.51 -27.11
C LYS A 564 -11.97 -0.81 -26.99
N ASN A 565 -11.44 -1.78 -26.24
CA ASN A 565 -12.06 -3.10 -26.04
C ASN A 565 -12.74 -3.22 -24.66
N GLY A 566 -12.68 -2.16 -23.83
CA GLY A 566 -13.21 -2.17 -22.47
C GLY A 566 -12.30 -2.84 -21.45
N ALA A 567 -11.02 -3.06 -21.77
CA ALA A 567 -10.01 -3.56 -20.83
C ALA A 567 -9.38 -2.40 -20.05
N ALA A 568 -9.13 -2.60 -18.76
CA ALA A 568 -8.50 -1.60 -17.91
C ALA A 568 -7.04 -1.37 -18.30
N ILE A 569 -6.68 -0.11 -18.49
CA ILE A 569 -5.30 0.36 -18.69
C ILE A 569 -4.64 0.63 -17.35
N GLN A 570 -5.40 1.18 -16.41
CA GLN A 570 -4.93 1.54 -15.08
C GLN A 570 -6.10 1.40 -14.10
N TRP A 571 -5.78 1.40 -12.81
CA TRP A 571 -6.78 1.39 -11.76
C TRP A 571 -6.35 2.29 -10.60
N MET A 572 -7.26 3.18 -10.18
CA MET A 572 -7.20 3.84 -8.88
C MET A 572 -7.36 2.82 -7.74
N ARG A 573 -6.25 2.36 -7.16
CA ARG A 573 -6.20 1.47 -5.97
C ARG A 573 -6.36 2.28 -4.68
N SER A 574 -7.49 2.96 -4.62
CA SER A 574 -7.97 3.88 -3.57
C SER A 574 -9.38 4.30 -3.99
N TRP A 575 -10.08 5.11 -3.20
CA TRP A 575 -11.37 5.68 -3.58
C TRP A 575 -11.42 7.18 -3.35
N LEU A 576 -12.33 7.84 -4.06
CA LEU A 576 -12.78 9.19 -3.74
C LEU A 576 -14.24 9.14 -3.32
N THR A 577 -14.65 10.13 -2.52
CA THR A 577 -16.04 10.31 -2.13
C THR A 577 -16.41 11.76 -2.37
N GLY A 578 -17.35 12.00 -3.29
CA GLY A 578 -17.90 13.34 -3.50
C GLY A 578 -19.04 13.62 -2.51
N MET A 579 -19.05 14.82 -1.91
CA MET A 579 -20.15 15.29 -1.07
C MET A 579 -21.30 15.86 -1.93
N PRO A 580 -22.52 16.00 -1.37
CA PRO A 580 -23.67 16.54 -2.09
C PRO A 580 -23.40 17.86 -2.82
N GLY A 581 -23.48 17.84 -4.15
CA GLY A 581 -23.28 19.01 -5.01
C GLY A 581 -21.82 19.46 -5.17
N GLU A 582 -20.85 18.72 -4.64
CA GLU A 582 -19.41 18.99 -4.79
C GLU A 582 -18.96 18.85 -6.24
N ILE A 583 -17.93 19.61 -6.61
CA ILE A 583 -17.15 19.38 -7.83
C ILE A 583 -15.78 18.88 -7.39
N VAL A 584 -15.54 17.58 -7.52
CA VAL A 584 -14.26 16.93 -7.27
C VAL A 584 -13.39 17.12 -8.51
N SER A 585 -12.31 17.89 -8.40
CA SER A 585 -11.43 18.21 -9.54
C SER A 585 -10.01 17.70 -9.33
N CYS A 586 -9.44 17.11 -10.39
CA CYS A 586 -8.01 16.79 -10.49
C CYS A 586 -7.42 17.24 -11.83
N THR A 587 -6.10 17.44 -11.87
CA THR A 587 -5.40 17.77 -13.12
C THR A 587 -5.31 16.54 -14.02
N GLY A 588 -5.01 15.38 -13.44
CA GLY A 588 -4.89 14.11 -14.15
C GLY A 588 -4.93 12.89 -13.22
N CYS A 589 -4.39 11.76 -13.68
CA CYS A 589 -4.36 10.51 -12.94
C CYS A 589 -3.15 10.43 -12.00
N HIS A 590 -3.38 10.59 -10.69
CA HIS A 590 -2.33 10.61 -9.66
C HIS A 590 -1.30 11.73 -9.91
N GLU A 591 -1.79 12.96 -10.11
CA GLU A 591 -0.92 14.12 -10.19
C GLU A 591 -0.19 14.39 -8.87
N ASP A 592 1.03 14.93 -8.96
CA ASP A 592 1.69 15.46 -7.77
C ASP A 592 0.98 16.74 -7.31
N GLN A 593 0.39 16.70 -6.10
CA GLN A 593 -0.31 17.83 -5.49
C GLN A 593 0.58 19.04 -5.17
N ASN A 594 1.91 18.91 -5.30
CA ASN A 594 2.83 20.04 -5.23
C ASN A 594 3.00 20.75 -6.59
N THR A 595 2.43 20.21 -7.66
CA THR A 595 2.41 20.83 -8.98
C THR A 595 1.32 21.91 -9.05
N ILE A 596 1.64 23.05 -9.67
CA ILE A 596 0.68 24.11 -9.90
C ILE A 596 -0.25 23.68 -11.05
N ALA A 597 -1.54 23.50 -10.75
CA ALA A 597 -2.55 23.23 -11.76
C ALA A 597 -2.71 24.45 -12.70
N MET A 598 -2.51 24.25 -13.99
CA MET A 598 -2.72 25.29 -14.99
C MET A 598 -4.18 25.29 -15.46
N PRO A 599 -4.94 26.37 -15.30
CA PRO A 599 -6.30 26.44 -15.82
C PRO A 599 -6.31 26.30 -17.35
N LYS A 600 -7.04 25.31 -17.85
CA LYS A 600 -7.20 25.02 -19.27
C LYS A 600 -8.70 24.93 -19.58
N ARG A 601 -9.12 25.58 -20.67
CA ARG A 601 -10.46 25.36 -21.23
C ARG A 601 -10.41 24.05 -22.02
N THR A 602 -11.12 23.04 -21.54
CA THR A 602 -11.15 21.69 -22.12
C THR A 602 -12.50 21.43 -22.76
N ILE A 603 -12.62 20.39 -23.58
CA ILE A 603 -13.91 19.98 -24.16
C ILE A 603 -14.92 19.72 -23.04
N ALA A 604 -14.53 18.92 -22.05
CA ALA A 604 -15.39 18.56 -20.92
C ALA A 604 -15.89 19.79 -20.14
N SER A 605 -15.10 20.87 -20.01
CA SER A 605 -15.56 22.08 -19.31
C SER A 605 -16.53 22.96 -20.10
N THR A 606 -16.80 22.63 -21.37
CA THR A 606 -17.76 23.35 -22.23
C THR A 606 -19.09 22.63 -22.44
N ILE A 607 -19.23 21.42 -21.91
CA ILE A 607 -20.43 20.60 -22.00
C ILE A 607 -21.06 20.38 -20.62
N LEU A 608 -22.25 19.80 -20.58
CA LEU A 608 -22.82 19.32 -19.32
C LEU A 608 -22.09 18.06 -18.85
N PRO A 609 -21.96 17.82 -17.53
CA PRO A 609 -21.39 16.57 -17.02
C PRO A 609 -22.17 15.37 -17.56
N HIS A 610 -21.45 14.35 -18.04
CA HIS A 610 -22.05 13.09 -18.46
C HIS A 610 -22.71 12.38 -17.28
N LYS A 611 -23.83 11.68 -17.57
CA LYS A 611 -24.37 10.68 -16.65
C LYS A 611 -23.68 9.35 -16.91
N LEU A 612 -23.59 8.50 -15.88
CA LEU A 612 -23.05 7.16 -16.04
C LEU A 612 -23.99 6.33 -16.93
N GLU A 613 -23.42 5.66 -17.92
CA GLU A 613 -24.09 4.58 -18.63
C GLU A 613 -24.17 3.37 -17.71
N MET A 614 -25.38 3.03 -17.28
CA MET A 614 -25.61 1.94 -16.32
C MET A 614 -25.25 0.58 -16.93
N PRO A 615 -24.72 -0.36 -16.12
CA PRO A 615 -24.50 -1.72 -16.57
C PRO A 615 -25.82 -2.39 -16.94
N GLU A 616 -25.76 -3.26 -17.96
CA GLU A 616 -26.92 -4.04 -18.41
C GLU A 616 -27.47 -4.89 -17.26
N GLY A 617 -28.79 -4.89 -17.08
CA GLY A 617 -29.45 -5.58 -15.96
C GLY A 617 -29.37 -4.84 -14.62
N GLY A 618 -28.82 -3.63 -14.58
CA GLY A 618 -28.80 -2.77 -13.39
C GLY A 618 -27.52 -2.88 -12.56
N VAL A 619 -27.32 -1.91 -11.67
CA VAL A 619 -26.16 -1.85 -10.77
C VAL A 619 -26.20 -3.01 -9.78
N ARG A 620 -25.04 -3.65 -9.53
CA ARG A 620 -24.90 -4.81 -8.65
C ARG A 620 -23.44 -5.09 -8.29
N PRO A 621 -23.18 -5.81 -7.19
CA PRO A 621 -21.92 -6.52 -6.97
C PRO A 621 -21.57 -7.51 -8.09
N PHE A 622 -20.32 -7.48 -8.56
CA PHE A 622 -19.84 -8.44 -9.57
C PHE A 622 -19.71 -9.85 -8.98
N THR A 623 -20.28 -10.87 -9.63
CA THR A 623 -20.29 -12.26 -9.13
C THR A 623 -19.92 -13.25 -10.23
N PHE A 624 -18.95 -14.13 -9.99
CA PHE A 624 -18.48 -15.10 -10.98
C PHE A 624 -19.60 -16.00 -11.52
N ARG A 625 -20.45 -16.52 -10.63
CA ARG A 625 -21.52 -17.46 -10.99
C ARG A 625 -22.60 -16.86 -11.90
N LEU A 626 -22.86 -15.56 -11.77
CA LEU A 626 -23.88 -14.86 -12.57
C LEU A 626 -23.29 -14.23 -13.84
N GLU A 627 -21.99 -13.93 -13.86
CA GLU A 627 -21.36 -13.18 -14.95
C GLU A 627 -20.45 -14.06 -15.82
N VAL A 628 -19.52 -14.79 -15.20
CA VAL A 628 -18.45 -15.51 -15.89
C VAL A 628 -18.87 -16.94 -16.22
N GLN A 629 -19.55 -17.63 -15.30
CA GLN A 629 -19.98 -19.00 -15.55
C GLN A 629 -20.88 -19.12 -16.80
N PRO A 630 -21.84 -18.21 -17.07
CA PRO A 630 -22.59 -18.25 -18.32
C PRO A 630 -21.71 -18.11 -19.58
N VAL A 631 -20.64 -17.33 -19.52
CA VAL A 631 -19.65 -17.21 -20.62
C VAL A 631 -18.96 -18.57 -20.85
N LEU A 632 -18.59 -19.27 -19.77
CA LEU A 632 -17.99 -20.60 -19.87
C LEU A 632 -18.98 -21.63 -20.41
N ASP A 633 -20.21 -21.62 -19.92
CA ASP A 633 -21.28 -22.53 -20.35
C ASP A 633 -21.53 -22.42 -21.87
N ARG A 634 -21.54 -21.20 -22.42
CA ARG A 634 -21.75 -20.95 -23.87
C ARG A 634 -20.55 -21.30 -24.76
N ASN A 635 -19.33 -21.02 -24.30
CA ASN A 635 -18.16 -20.98 -25.18
C ASN A 635 -17.10 -22.06 -24.89
N CYS A 636 -17.07 -22.62 -23.68
CA CYS A 636 -15.93 -23.42 -23.21
C CYS A 636 -16.35 -24.85 -22.81
N VAL A 637 -17.47 -25.00 -22.10
CA VAL A 637 -17.86 -26.26 -21.45
C VAL A 637 -18.06 -27.42 -22.44
N SER A 638 -18.45 -27.15 -23.69
CA SER A 638 -18.61 -28.21 -24.70
C SER A 638 -17.34 -29.05 -24.91
N CYS A 639 -16.16 -28.43 -24.77
CA CYS A 639 -14.86 -29.10 -24.87
C CYS A 639 -14.21 -29.31 -23.50
N HIS A 640 -14.45 -28.40 -22.55
CA HIS A 640 -13.88 -28.41 -21.20
C HIS A 640 -14.90 -28.94 -20.17
N ASN A 641 -15.31 -30.19 -20.35
CA ASN A 641 -16.25 -30.90 -19.47
C ASN A 641 -15.59 -32.01 -18.64
N GLY A 642 -14.26 -32.02 -18.57
CA GLY A 642 -13.49 -33.04 -17.85
C GLY A 642 -13.28 -34.37 -18.59
N THR A 643 -13.99 -34.61 -19.70
CA THR A 643 -13.87 -35.85 -20.50
C THR A 643 -13.13 -35.65 -21.82
N ILE A 644 -13.33 -34.51 -22.49
CA ILE A 644 -12.71 -34.21 -23.79
C ILE A 644 -11.35 -33.53 -23.60
N ALA A 645 -11.32 -32.45 -22.81
CA ALA A 645 -10.12 -31.71 -22.47
C ALA A 645 -10.15 -31.25 -21.02
N GLN A 646 -8.95 -31.04 -20.46
CA GLN A 646 -8.74 -30.40 -19.17
C GLN A 646 -8.33 -28.93 -19.37
N PRO A 647 -8.65 -28.03 -18.43
CA PRO A 647 -9.40 -28.29 -17.20
C PRO A 647 -10.93 -28.38 -17.41
N ASP A 648 -11.67 -28.83 -16.40
CA ASP A 648 -13.16 -28.89 -16.41
C ASP A 648 -13.78 -27.56 -15.97
N PHE A 649 -14.67 -26.98 -16.77
CA PHE A 649 -15.34 -25.71 -16.48
C PHE A 649 -16.82 -25.83 -16.13
N ARG A 650 -17.32 -27.04 -15.89
CA ARG A 650 -18.68 -27.24 -15.39
C ARG A 650 -18.83 -26.74 -13.95
N LYS A 651 -20.03 -26.26 -13.64
CA LYS A 651 -20.45 -25.79 -12.30
C LYS A 651 -21.11 -26.87 -11.44
N ASP A 652 -20.82 -28.14 -11.73
CA ASP A 652 -21.42 -29.31 -11.07
C ASP A 652 -20.60 -29.80 -9.86
N GLN A 653 -19.42 -29.23 -9.64
CA GLN A 653 -18.53 -29.56 -8.51
C GLN A 653 -18.20 -28.32 -7.68
N MET A 654 -18.38 -28.46 -6.36
CA MET A 654 -18.01 -27.45 -5.37
C MET A 654 -16.87 -27.96 -4.50
N VAL A 655 -15.83 -27.14 -4.36
CA VAL A 655 -14.66 -27.41 -3.51
C VAL A 655 -14.77 -26.61 -2.23
N THR A 656 -14.52 -27.27 -1.10
CA THR A 656 -14.54 -26.61 0.21
C THR A 656 -13.13 -26.17 0.59
N TYR A 657 -12.97 -24.86 0.81
CA TYR A 657 -11.82 -24.23 1.41
C TYR A 657 -12.04 -24.12 2.92
N LYS A 658 -11.16 -24.73 3.73
CA LYS A 658 -11.25 -24.73 5.20
C LYS A 658 -10.05 -24.01 5.81
N ARG A 659 -10.27 -22.86 6.43
CA ARG A 659 -9.17 -22.05 6.97
C ARG A 659 -8.89 -22.31 8.44
N GLY A 660 -8.02 -23.28 8.69
CA GLY A 660 -7.48 -23.57 10.04
C GLY A 660 -8.54 -23.97 11.08
N ILE A 661 -8.07 -24.41 12.25
CA ILE A 661 -8.95 -24.89 13.33
C ILE A 661 -9.58 -23.72 14.10
N LEU A 662 -8.93 -22.55 14.12
CA LEU A 662 -9.28 -21.40 14.96
C LEU A 662 -10.42 -20.54 14.40
N THR A 663 -10.51 -20.35 13.08
CA THR A 663 -11.55 -19.49 12.48
C THR A 663 -12.83 -20.25 12.12
N LYS A 664 -12.76 -21.59 11.98
CA LYS A 664 -13.84 -22.46 11.46
C LYS A 664 -14.50 -21.93 10.17
N LEU A 665 -13.78 -21.11 9.41
CA LEU A 665 -14.28 -20.51 8.20
C LEU A 665 -14.27 -21.55 7.07
N GLU A 666 -15.47 -21.89 6.59
CA GLU A 666 -15.67 -22.72 5.41
C GLU A 666 -16.15 -21.83 4.26
N ARG A 667 -15.41 -21.84 3.15
CA ARG A 667 -15.81 -21.20 1.89
C ARG A 667 -15.97 -22.28 0.82
N HIS A 668 -16.87 -22.05 -0.13
CA HIS A 668 -17.14 -22.99 -1.21
C HIS A 668 -16.98 -22.32 -2.57
N TYR A 669 -16.08 -22.87 -3.38
CA TYR A 669 -15.80 -22.38 -4.73
C TYR A 669 -16.25 -23.40 -5.76
N ASP A 670 -16.86 -22.94 -6.86
CA ASP A 670 -17.08 -23.81 -8.01
C ASP A 670 -15.70 -24.25 -8.56
N GLN A 671 -15.57 -25.53 -8.91
CA GLN A 671 -14.33 -26.08 -9.48
C GLN A 671 -13.94 -25.34 -10.76
N SER A 672 -14.91 -24.85 -11.54
CA SER A 672 -14.70 -24.03 -12.74
C SER A 672 -13.93 -22.73 -12.45
N TYR A 673 -14.20 -22.07 -11.33
CA TYR A 673 -13.46 -20.88 -10.88
C TYR A 673 -12.00 -21.23 -10.55
N LEU A 674 -11.80 -22.28 -9.73
CA LEU A 674 -10.47 -22.78 -9.35
C LEU A 674 -9.65 -23.23 -10.57
N ASN A 675 -10.33 -23.69 -11.62
CA ASN A 675 -9.71 -24.11 -12.86
C ASN A 675 -9.39 -22.94 -13.81
N LEU A 676 -10.09 -21.81 -13.71
CA LEU A 676 -9.92 -20.68 -14.64
C LEU A 676 -8.99 -19.59 -14.10
N HIS A 677 -9.12 -19.24 -12.82
CA HIS A 677 -8.33 -18.17 -12.21
C HIS A 677 -6.81 -18.37 -12.24
N PRO A 678 -6.23 -19.58 -12.38
CA PRO A 678 -4.79 -19.78 -12.59
C PRO A 678 -4.21 -19.06 -13.82
N TYR A 679 -5.03 -18.83 -14.84
CA TYR A 679 -4.59 -18.33 -16.15
C TYR A 679 -4.64 -16.81 -16.28
N VAL A 680 -4.92 -16.09 -15.19
CA VAL A 680 -5.02 -14.62 -15.21
C VAL A 680 -3.85 -14.02 -14.42
N TYR A 681 -3.28 -12.94 -14.93
CA TYR A 681 -2.28 -12.15 -14.22
C TYR A 681 -2.98 -11.00 -13.50
N ARG A 682 -3.02 -11.10 -12.18
CA ARG A 682 -3.76 -10.20 -11.32
C ARG A 682 -2.92 -9.83 -10.10
N GLN A 683 -3.31 -8.77 -9.43
CA GLN A 683 -2.62 -8.30 -8.23
C GLN A 683 -3.19 -8.96 -6.99
N GLY A 684 -2.39 -9.10 -5.94
CA GLY A 684 -2.87 -9.67 -4.69
C GLY A 684 -3.48 -8.64 -3.72
N PRO A 685 -4.01 -9.10 -2.58
CA PRO A 685 -4.33 -8.26 -1.42
C PRO A 685 -3.10 -7.56 -0.83
N GLU A 686 -1.89 -7.98 -1.22
CA GLU A 686 -0.61 -7.40 -0.80
C GLU A 686 0.18 -6.92 -2.02
N SER A 687 -0.50 -6.24 -2.93
CA SER A 687 0.13 -5.68 -4.12
C SER A 687 1.10 -4.54 -3.75
N ASP A 688 2.01 -4.24 -4.68
CA ASP A 688 3.01 -3.18 -4.49
C ASP A 688 2.35 -1.82 -4.21
N ILE A 689 2.76 -1.10 -3.16
CA ILE A 689 2.09 0.14 -2.76
C ILE A 689 2.28 1.30 -3.74
N TYR A 690 3.37 1.27 -4.52
CA TYR A 690 3.64 2.28 -5.53
C TYR A 690 2.66 2.21 -6.68
N VAL A 691 2.37 3.35 -7.32
CA VAL A 691 1.52 3.39 -8.52
C VAL A 691 2.08 2.42 -9.58
N LEU A 692 1.22 1.53 -10.04
CA LEU A 692 1.56 0.45 -10.97
C LEU A 692 1.75 1.00 -12.37
N ARG A 693 2.50 0.30 -13.21
CA ARG A 693 2.63 0.71 -14.61
C ARG A 693 1.32 0.44 -15.34
N PRO A 694 0.90 1.32 -16.27
CA PRO A 694 -0.23 1.05 -17.14
C PRO A 694 -0.09 -0.32 -17.81
N TYR A 695 -1.18 -1.09 -17.86
CA TYR A 695 -1.24 -2.43 -18.44
C TYR A 695 -0.31 -3.46 -17.80
N GLU A 696 0.20 -3.23 -16.58
CA GLU A 696 1.07 -4.21 -15.93
C GLU A 696 0.28 -5.42 -15.41
N TYR A 697 -0.70 -5.16 -14.56
CA TYR A 697 -1.69 -6.16 -14.13
C TYR A 697 -2.88 -6.07 -15.11
N TYR A 698 -3.91 -6.92 -14.99
CA TYR A 698 -5.15 -6.90 -15.79
C TYR A 698 -5.20 -7.83 -17.01
N ALA A 699 -6.29 -7.70 -17.77
CA ALA A 699 -6.65 -8.58 -18.87
C ALA A 699 -5.56 -8.70 -19.94
N ASN A 700 -4.87 -7.61 -20.27
CA ASN A 700 -3.92 -7.55 -21.39
C ASN A 700 -2.66 -8.43 -21.20
N ASN A 701 -2.23 -8.68 -19.97
CA ASN A 701 -1.05 -9.51 -19.66
C ASN A 701 -1.42 -10.94 -19.23
N SER A 702 -2.71 -11.27 -19.19
CA SER A 702 -3.20 -12.57 -18.75
C SER A 702 -3.03 -13.66 -19.81
N GLU A 703 -2.54 -14.85 -19.41
CA GLU A 703 -2.39 -16.01 -20.31
C GLU A 703 -3.71 -16.37 -21.00
N LEU A 704 -4.81 -16.36 -20.23
CA LEU A 704 -6.15 -16.61 -20.75
C LEU A 704 -6.48 -15.72 -21.95
N ILE A 705 -6.30 -14.41 -21.82
CA ILE A 705 -6.63 -13.47 -22.89
C ILE A 705 -5.75 -13.68 -24.12
N ARG A 706 -4.46 -13.97 -23.93
CA ARG A 706 -3.54 -14.27 -25.05
C ARG A 706 -3.97 -15.52 -25.81
N ILE A 707 -4.38 -16.59 -25.11
CA ILE A 707 -4.91 -17.81 -25.74
C ILE A 707 -6.16 -17.49 -26.57
N LEU A 708 -7.09 -16.73 -26.00
CA LEU A 708 -8.36 -16.41 -26.64
C LEU A 708 -8.19 -15.49 -27.86
N GLN A 709 -7.29 -14.51 -27.79
CA GLN A 709 -6.98 -13.61 -28.89
C GLN A 709 -6.24 -14.30 -30.05
N ALA A 710 -5.32 -15.23 -29.73
CA ALA A 710 -4.65 -16.04 -30.74
C ALA A 710 -5.61 -17.05 -31.41
N GLY A 711 -6.70 -17.39 -30.73
CA GLY A 711 -7.69 -18.38 -31.13
C GLY A 711 -7.43 -19.75 -30.49
N HIS A 712 -8.49 -20.43 -30.08
CA HIS A 712 -8.39 -21.71 -29.38
C HIS A 712 -9.29 -22.77 -30.03
N HIS A 713 -8.69 -23.73 -30.74
CA HIS A 713 -9.39 -24.83 -31.44
C HIS A 713 -10.57 -24.42 -32.33
N GLY A 714 -10.51 -23.22 -32.93
CA GLY A 714 -11.57 -22.71 -33.81
C GLY A 714 -12.75 -22.07 -33.09
N VAL A 715 -12.74 -22.01 -31.75
CA VAL A 715 -13.73 -21.28 -30.96
C VAL A 715 -13.54 -19.78 -31.16
N LYS A 716 -14.64 -19.07 -31.42
CA LYS A 716 -14.69 -17.60 -31.50
C LYS A 716 -15.58 -17.07 -30.40
N ILE A 717 -15.01 -16.31 -29.47
CA ILE A 717 -15.76 -15.74 -28.37
C ILE A 717 -16.42 -14.43 -28.83
N PRO A 718 -17.73 -14.24 -28.59
CA PRO A 718 -18.40 -12.97 -28.86
C PRO A 718 -17.73 -11.79 -28.14
N ALA A 719 -17.75 -10.60 -28.74
CA ALA A 719 -17.10 -9.41 -28.17
C ALA A 719 -17.60 -9.08 -26.75
N LYS A 720 -18.90 -9.26 -26.50
CA LYS A 720 -19.51 -9.05 -25.18
C LYS A 720 -19.00 -10.03 -24.12
N ASP A 721 -18.86 -11.29 -24.48
CA ASP A 721 -18.32 -12.33 -23.61
C ASP A 721 -16.83 -12.08 -23.30
N MET A 722 -16.06 -11.60 -24.29
CA MET A 722 -14.69 -11.12 -24.06
C MET A 722 -14.65 -9.94 -23.09
N GLN A 723 -15.55 -8.97 -23.21
CA GLN A 723 -15.63 -7.81 -22.31
C GLN A 723 -15.99 -8.22 -20.87
N THR A 724 -16.84 -9.22 -20.68
CA THR A 724 -17.12 -9.80 -19.36
C THR A 724 -15.87 -10.43 -18.76
N LEU A 725 -15.08 -11.18 -19.54
CA LEU A 725 -13.80 -11.75 -19.08
C LEU A 725 -12.78 -10.66 -18.75
N TYR A 726 -12.70 -9.59 -19.56
CA TYR A 726 -11.85 -8.43 -19.24
C TYR A 726 -12.27 -7.81 -17.91
N THR A 727 -13.55 -7.50 -17.76
CA THR A 727 -14.10 -6.91 -16.52
C THR A 727 -13.82 -7.79 -15.31
N TRP A 728 -14.01 -9.12 -15.42
CA TRP A 728 -13.70 -10.04 -14.33
C TRP A 728 -12.23 -9.97 -13.91
N ILE A 729 -11.29 -9.98 -14.86
CA ILE A 729 -9.86 -9.89 -14.58
C ILE A 729 -9.50 -8.52 -13.99
N ASP A 730 -10.02 -7.44 -14.58
CA ASP A 730 -9.78 -6.06 -14.16
C ASP A 730 -10.29 -5.77 -12.73
N LEU A 731 -11.33 -6.47 -12.28
CA LEU A 731 -11.86 -6.41 -10.92
C LEU A 731 -11.12 -7.32 -9.93
N ASN A 732 -9.99 -7.89 -10.36
CA ASN A 732 -9.14 -8.81 -9.60
C ASN A 732 -9.69 -10.24 -9.47
N ALA A 733 -10.42 -10.70 -10.49
CA ALA A 733 -10.98 -12.05 -10.59
C ALA A 733 -11.81 -12.50 -9.35
N PRO A 734 -12.77 -11.70 -8.85
CA PRO A 734 -13.60 -12.09 -7.72
C PRO A 734 -14.48 -13.31 -8.06
N TYR A 735 -14.75 -14.12 -7.05
CA TYR A 735 -15.76 -15.17 -7.06
C TYR A 735 -17.07 -14.71 -6.42
N PHE A 736 -17.00 -14.28 -5.14
CA PHE A 736 -18.14 -13.81 -4.37
C PHE A 736 -18.39 -12.31 -4.61
N GLY A 737 -19.67 -11.97 -4.80
CA GLY A 737 -20.16 -10.59 -4.77
C GLY A 737 -21.00 -10.28 -3.54
N ALA A 738 -20.92 -11.09 -2.48
CA ALA A 738 -21.79 -10.98 -1.31
C ALA A 738 -21.06 -11.39 -0.02
N PHE A 739 -21.32 -10.67 1.06
CA PHE A 739 -20.96 -11.13 2.40
C PHE A 739 -21.98 -12.17 2.89
N THR A 740 -21.49 -13.26 3.46
CA THR A 740 -22.32 -14.36 4.00
C THR A 740 -22.01 -14.59 5.48
N GLN A 741 -22.90 -15.26 6.21
CA GLN A 741 -22.69 -15.65 7.62
C GLN A 741 -22.50 -14.44 8.56
N LEU A 742 -23.30 -13.38 8.35
CA LEU A 742 -23.21 -12.11 9.11
C LEU A 742 -23.51 -12.27 10.62
N ASP A 743 -24.10 -13.40 11.00
CA ASP A 743 -24.59 -13.75 12.33
C ASP A 743 -23.85 -14.96 12.93
N LEU A 744 -22.68 -15.34 12.37
CA LEU A 744 -21.90 -16.49 12.85
C LEU A 744 -21.46 -16.34 14.33
N LYS A 745 -21.12 -15.12 14.75
CA LYS A 745 -20.73 -14.79 16.13
C LYS A 745 -21.96 -14.29 16.89
N LYS A 746 -22.16 -14.78 18.13
CA LYS A 746 -23.33 -14.40 18.95
C LYS A 746 -23.32 -12.92 19.32
N GLU A 747 -22.15 -12.32 19.35
CA GLU A 747 -21.87 -10.94 19.68
C GLU A 747 -22.11 -9.99 18.49
N ALA A 748 -22.34 -10.53 17.28
CA ALA A 748 -22.58 -9.73 16.08
C ALA A 748 -23.89 -8.91 16.23
N PRO A 749 -23.88 -7.63 15.81
CA PRO A 749 -25.11 -6.82 15.83
C PRO A 749 -26.20 -7.46 14.97
N GLN A 750 -27.39 -7.61 15.54
CA GLN A 750 -28.55 -8.17 14.84
C GLN A 750 -29.08 -7.19 13.79
N ASN A 751 -29.54 -7.69 12.64
CA ASN A 751 -30.08 -6.89 11.54
C ASN A 751 -29.14 -5.78 11.01
N GLN A 752 -27.82 -5.98 11.13
CA GLN A 752 -26.84 -4.97 10.76
C GLN A 752 -26.90 -4.48 9.29
N VAL A 753 -27.39 -5.31 8.36
CA VAL A 753 -27.61 -4.88 6.96
C VAL A 753 -28.67 -3.78 6.89
N GLU A 754 -29.83 -4.02 7.50
CA GLU A 754 -30.92 -3.03 7.54
C GLU A 754 -30.50 -1.79 8.33
N ARG A 755 -29.83 -1.97 9.47
CA ARG A 755 -29.36 -0.86 10.29
C ARG A 755 -28.35 0.02 9.57
N ARG A 756 -27.42 -0.56 8.81
CA ARG A 756 -26.49 0.18 7.93
C ARG A 756 -27.25 0.98 6.88
N MET A 757 -28.26 0.38 6.24
CA MET A 757 -29.10 1.07 5.24
C MET A 757 -29.88 2.22 5.85
N GLU A 758 -30.51 2.03 7.01
CA GLU A 758 -31.26 3.06 7.73
C GLU A 758 -30.37 4.27 8.08
N LEU A 759 -29.20 4.03 8.68
CA LEU A 759 -28.26 5.08 9.06
C LEU A 759 -27.69 5.81 7.84
N SER A 760 -27.37 5.08 6.76
CA SER A 760 -26.89 5.67 5.52
C SER A 760 -27.96 6.52 4.83
N GLU A 761 -29.22 6.09 4.86
CA GLU A 761 -30.33 6.86 4.33
C GLU A 761 -30.56 8.12 5.16
N LYS A 762 -30.59 8.00 6.49
CA LYS A 762 -30.83 9.11 7.42
C LYS A 762 -29.74 10.17 7.40
N TYR A 763 -28.47 9.76 7.45
CA TYR A 763 -27.33 10.68 7.63
C TYR A 763 -26.52 10.93 6.37
N SER A 764 -26.86 10.27 5.26
CA SER A 764 -26.14 10.41 3.99
C SER A 764 -27.04 10.44 2.76
N GLY A 765 -28.35 10.21 2.90
CA GLY A 765 -29.29 10.22 1.77
C GLY A 765 -29.06 9.10 0.76
N VAL A 766 -28.32 8.05 1.15
CA VAL A 766 -27.93 6.92 0.31
C VAL A 766 -28.50 5.64 0.90
N ARG A 767 -29.23 4.87 0.08
CA ARG A 767 -29.72 3.54 0.43
C ARG A 767 -29.26 2.55 -0.64
N VAL A 768 -28.39 1.62 -0.27
CA VAL A 768 -27.89 0.55 -1.15
C VAL A 768 -28.31 -0.79 -0.57
N ASP A 769 -29.16 -1.50 -1.30
CA ASP A 769 -29.55 -2.88 -0.99
C ASP A 769 -28.87 -3.82 -2.00
N TRP A 770 -27.60 -4.13 -1.72
CA TRP A 770 -26.80 -4.99 -2.58
C TRP A 770 -27.38 -6.42 -2.69
N GLN A 771 -28.15 -6.87 -1.69
CA GLN A 771 -28.80 -8.19 -1.72
C GLN A 771 -29.93 -8.20 -2.74
N GLN A 772 -30.72 -7.13 -2.79
CA GLN A 772 -31.79 -6.98 -3.76
C GLN A 772 -31.23 -6.80 -5.17
N GLU A 773 -30.18 -6.00 -5.34
CA GLU A 773 -29.51 -5.81 -6.64
C GLU A 773 -29.04 -7.12 -7.28
N ILE A 774 -28.44 -8.04 -6.50
CA ILE A 774 -28.04 -9.37 -6.99
C ILE A 774 -29.26 -10.20 -7.40
N LYS A 775 -30.34 -10.17 -6.59
CA LYS A 775 -31.59 -10.91 -6.89
C LYS A 775 -32.24 -10.40 -8.17
N ASP A 776 -32.31 -9.09 -8.33
CA ASP A 776 -32.90 -8.43 -9.51
C ASP A 776 -32.11 -8.79 -10.76
N TYR A 777 -30.78 -8.77 -10.68
CA TYR A 777 -29.94 -9.19 -11.80
C TYR A 777 -30.11 -10.66 -12.17
N ALA A 778 -30.15 -11.56 -11.18
CA ALA A 778 -30.39 -12.98 -11.44
C ALA A 778 -31.76 -13.22 -12.10
N ALA A 779 -32.80 -12.48 -11.69
CA ALA A 779 -34.11 -12.52 -12.32
C ALA A 779 -34.08 -11.98 -13.76
N TRP A 780 -33.36 -10.88 -13.98
CA TRP A 780 -33.15 -10.30 -15.31
C TRP A 780 -32.45 -11.29 -16.26
N LEU A 781 -31.37 -11.95 -15.81
CA LEU A 781 -30.66 -12.97 -16.59
C LEU A 781 -31.58 -14.11 -17.02
N LYS A 782 -32.36 -14.65 -16.07
CA LYS A 782 -33.30 -15.74 -16.35
C LYS A 782 -34.36 -15.33 -17.39
N ASN A 783 -34.87 -14.10 -17.31
CA ASN A 783 -35.84 -13.59 -18.28
C ASN A 783 -35.22 -13.38 -19.66
N LYS A 784 -33.96 -12.94 -19.70
CA LYS A 784 -33.22 -12.78 -20.93
C LYS A 784 -33.00 -14.12 -21.63
N GLU A 785 -32.54 -15.14 -20.90
CA GLU A 785 -32.37 -16.50 -21.42
C GLU A 785 -33.69 -17.12 -21.93
N ASN A 786 -34.84 -16.76 -21.35
CA ASN A 786 -36.15 -17.25 -21.78
C ASN A 786 -36.72 -16.51 -23.02
N ASN A 787 -36.32 -15.25 -23.25
CA ASN A 787 -36.88 -14.39 -24.30
C ASN A 787 -35.96 -14.25 -25.52
N GLU A 788 -34.66 -14.39 -25.32
CA GLU A 788 -33.68 -14.52 -26.38
C GLU A 788 -33.42 -16.01 -26.55
N THR A 789 -33.94 -16.63 -27.62
CA THR A 789 -33.34 -17.87 -28.11
C THR A 789 -31.90 -17.47 -28.44
N ASP A 790 -30.96 -17.78 -27.55
CA ASP A 790 -29.56 -17.39 -27.69
C ASP A 790 -28.98 -18.16 -28.90
N GLY A 791 -29.29 -17.64 -30.09
CA GLY A 791 -28.94 -18.18 -31.40
C GLY A 791 -27.46 -17.98 -31.73
N THR A 792 -26.66 -17.74 -30.71
CA THR A 792 -25.21 -17.61 -30.74
C THR A 792 -24.59 -18.47 -29.65
N THR A 793 -24.92 -19.76 -29.63
CA THR A 793 -23.97 -20.76 -29.12
C THR A 793 -22.73 -20.69 -30.03
N GLY A 794 -21.66 -20.04 -29.54
CA GLY A 794 -20.36 -20.01 -30.20
C GLY A 794 -19.72 -21.40 -30.35
N ALA A 795 -20.22 -22.40 -29.63
CA ALA A 795 -20.11 -23.78 -30.04
C ALA A 795 -21.13 -24.05 -31.14
N THR A 796 -20.68 -24.10 -32.39
CA THR A 796 -21.47 -24.70 -33.48
C THR A 796 -22.04 -26.02 -32.97
N SER A 797 -23.36 -26.08 -32.82
CA SER A 797 -24.14 -27.30 -32.63
C SER A 797 -24.18 -28.07 -33.96
N SER A 798 -23.02 -28.34 -34.55
CA SER A 798 -22.92 -29.48 -35.45
C SER A 798 -22.59 -30.68 -34.60
N THR A 799 -23.39 -31.72 -34.73
CA THR A 799 -23.08 -33.11 -34.37
C THR A 799 -21.79 -33.64 -35.03
N GLU A 800 -20.98 -32.77 -35.65
CA GLU A 800 -19.62 -33.01 -36.14
C GLU A 800 -18.54 -32.61 -35.12
N ALA A 801 -18.86 -31.86 -34.06
CA ALA A 801 -17.93 -31.58 -32.96
C ALA A 801 -17.65 -32.82 -32.07
N ASN A 802 -18.48 -33.86 -32.18
CA ASN A 802 -18.39 -35.12 -31.44
C ASN A 802 -17.75 -36.27 -32.24
N ALA A 803 -17.05 -35.98 -33.32
CA ALA A 803 -16.13 -36.92 -33.91
C ALA A 803 -14.71 -36.36 -33.78
N GLY A 804 -13.74 -37.22 -33.52
CA GLY A 804 -12.35 -36.97 -33.89
C GLY A 804 -12.20 -36.84 -35.40
N THR A 805 -12.88 -35.89 -36.04
CA THR A 805 -12.75 -35.56 -37.45
C THR A 805 -11.65 -34.52 -37.59
N THR A 806 -10.46 -35.05 -37.86
CA THR A 806 -9.52 -34.73 -38.95
C THR A 806 -9.95 -33.82 -40.13
N LYS A 807 -11.02 -33.03 -40.04
CA LYS A 807 -11.56 -32.14 -41.09
C LYS A 807 -11.94 -30.81 -40.43
N ASP A 808 -11.00 -29.94 -40.06
CA ASP A 808 -10.50 -28.91 -40.97
C ASP A 808 -9.10 -28.41 -40.52
N LYS A 809 -8.22 -29.32 -40.10
CA LYS A 809 -6.79 -29.02 -40.23
C LYS A 809 -6.53 -28.91 -41.72
N LYS A 810 -6.54 -27.69 -42.28
CA LYS A 810 -5.81 -27.37 -43.51
C LYS A 810 -4.52 -28.17 -43.42
N LYS A 811 -4.31 -29.18 -44.27
CA LYS A 811 -3.11 -30.05 -44.21
C LYS A 811 -1.89 -29.13 -44.29
N THR A 812 -1.35 -28.77 -43.14
CA THR A 812 -0.22 -27.87 -43.03
C THR A 812 0.98 -28.69 -43.49
N LYS A 813 1.51 -28.35 -44.66
CA LYS A 813 2.67 -29.03 -45.22
C LYS A 813 3.88 -28.71 -44.36
N THR A 814 4.62 -29.73 -43.92
CA THR A 814 5.94 -29.54 -43.32
C THR A 814 6.83 -28.82 -44.33
N ILE A 815 7.39 -27.68 -43.92
CA ILE A 815 8.28 -26.88 -44.76
C ILE A 815 9.65 -27.55 -44.77
N LYS A 816 10.11 -27.99 -45.95
CA LYS A 816 11.47 -28.51 -46.14
C LYS A 816 12.37 -27.38 -46.63
N VAL A 817 13.44 -27.11 -45.90
CA VAL A 817 14.46 -26.13 -46.27
C VAL A 817 15.79 -26.85 -46.47
N LYS A 818 16.46 -26.61 -47.61
CA LYS A 818 17.75 -27.25 -47.90
C LYS A 818 18.78 -26.81 -46.85
N GLY A 819 19.42 -27.79 -46.20
CA GLY A 819 20.45 -27.53 -45.19
C GLY A 819 19.90 -27.15 -43.81
N PHE A 820 18.60 -27.37 -43.54
CA PHE A 820 17.99 -27.20 -42.22
C PHE A 820 16.95 -28.31 -41.97
N PRO A 821 16.89 -28.92 -40.76
CA PRO A 821 17.77 -28.69 -39.61
C PRO A 821 19.21 -29.18 -39.84
N PHE A 822 20.13 -28.78 -38.95
CA PHE A 822 21.51 -29.27 -38.87
C PHE A 822 21.90 -29.55 -37.42
N SER A 823 22.96 -30.35 -37.20
CA SER A 823 23.38 -30.76 -35.85
C SER A 823 24.07 -29.61 -35.09
N GLN A 824 24.20 -29.77 -33.77
CA GLN A 824 24.89 -28.79 -32.92
C GLN A 824 26.37 -28.64 -33.33
N GLU A 825 27.04 -29.71 -33.73
CA GLU A 825 28.43 -29.67 -34.22
C GLU A 825 28.54 -28.87 -35.53
N GLU A 826 27.59 -29.05 -36.45
CA GLU A 826 27.52 -28.27 -37.67
C GLU A 826 27.17 -26.79 -37.39
N ALA A 827 26.38 -26.51 -36.35
CA ALA A 827 26.10 -25.14 -35.90
C ALA A 827 27.37 -24.43 -35.42
N VAL A 828 28.15 -25.08 -34.54
CA VAL A 828 29.45 -24.59 -34.05
C VAL A 828 30.43 -24.40 -35.22
N LYS A 829 30.50 -25.38 -36.13
CA LYS A 829 31.37 -25.29 -37.32
C LYS A 829 31.00 -24.10 -38.21
N LYS A 830 29.72 -23.88 -38.50
CA LYS A 830 29.24 -22.74 -39.29
C LYS A 830 29.59 -21.39 -38.66
N GLN A 831 29.51 -21.29 -37.33
CA GLN A 831 29.91 -20.08 -36.61
C GLN A 831 31.44 -19.87 -36.71
N ALA A 832 32.23 -20.93 -36.51
CA ALA A 832 33.69 -20.88 -36.60
C ALA A 832 34.20 -20.55 -38.02
N GLU A 833 33.55 -21.05 -39.08
CA GLU A 833 33.88 -20.76 -40.48
C GLU A 833 33.81 -19.26 -40.82
N ALA A 834 32.99 -18.48 -40.10
CA ALA A 834 32.93 -17.03 -40.27
C ALA A 834 34.21 -16.30 -39.83
N SER A 835 35.10 -16.98 -39.07
CA SER A 835 36.41 -16.47 -38.64
C SER A 835 36.36 -15.10 -37.94
N LYS A 836 35.31 -14.87 -37.14
CA LYS A 836 35.09 -13.61 -36.41
C LYS A 836 35.71 -13.67 -35.00
N SER A 837 36.47 -12.65 -34.62
CA SER A 837 37.05 -12.53 -33.26
C SER A 837 36.00 -12.09 -32.24
N PRO A 838 36.06 -12.55 -30.96
CA PRO A 838 35.13 -12.11 -29.92
C PRO A 838 34.97 -10.59 -29.88
N ARG A 839 33.73 -10.12 -29.79
CA ARG A 839 33.40 -8.70 -29.79
C ARG A 839 32.77 -8.33 -28.45
N GLN A 840 33.18 -7.19 -27.90
CA GLN A 840 32.62 -6.65 -26.66
C GLN A 840 32.28 -5.18 -26.88
N LEU A 841 31.14 -4.73 -26.35
CA LEU A 841 30.70 -3.34 -26.35
C LEU A 841 30.91 -2.73 -24.96
N THR A 842 31.22 -1.44 -24.91
CA THR A 842 31.35 -0.70 -23.64
C THR A 842 30.05 0.07 -23.36
N VAL A 843 29.34 -0.29 -22.29
CA VAL A 843 28.11 0.39 -21.86
C VAL A 843 28.46 1.62 -21.03
N ALA A 844 29.28 1.48 -20.00
CA ALA A 844 29.83 2.55 -19.16
C ALA A 844 31.23 2.16 -18.65
N PRO A 845 32.01 3.06 -18.00
CA PRO A 845 33.30 2.68 -17.43
C PRO A 845 33.16 1.47 -16.50
N GLY A 846 33.84 0.35 -16.84
CA GLY A 846 33.76 -0.90 -16.09
C GLY A 846 32.54 -1.78 -16.35
N ILE A 847 31.59 -1.35 -17.19
CA ILE A 847 30.37 -2.12 -17.53
C ILE A 847 30.40 -2.43 -19.03
N THR A 848 30.46 -3.71 -19.37
CA THR A 848 30.59 -4.21 -20.76
C THR A 848 29.45 -5.15 -21.15
N LEU A 849 29.35 -5.43 -22.44
CA LEU A 849 28.38 -6.35 -23.03
C LEU A 849 29.09 -7.24 -24.07
N ASP A 850 29.11 -8.54 -23.82
CA ASP A 850 29.73 -9.51 -24.72
C ASP A 850 28.81 -9.85 -25.88
N MET A 851 29.39 -10.01 -27.07
CA MET A 851 28.68 -10.27 -28.31
C MET A 851 29.23 -11.53 -28.97
N VAL A 852 28.34 -12.30 -29.59
CA VAL A 852 28.69 -13.50 -30.36
C VAL A 852 28.17 -13.39 -31.80
N TRP A 853 28.91 -13.99 -32.74
CA TRP A 853 28.58 -13.94 -34.15
C TRP A 853 27.52 -14.99 -34.52
N ILE A 854 26.46 -14.57 -35.22
CA ILE A 854 25.40 -15.45 -35.71
C ILE A 854 25.50 -15.53 -37.24
N PRO A 855 25.77 -16.72 -37.82
CA PRO A 855 25.93 -16.86 -39.27
C PRO A 855 24.61 -16.67 -40.02
N ALA A 856 24.68 -16.19 -41.27
CA ALA A 856 23.52 -16.12 -42.17
C ALA A 856 22.98 -17.52 -42.50
N GLY A 857 21.69 -17.62 -42.86
CA GLY A 857 21.09 -18.91 -43.19
C GLY A 857 19.62 -18.86 -43.56
N THR A 858 19.10 -19.99 -44.04
CA THR A 858 17.69 -20.19 -44.40
C THR A 858 17.10 -21.27 -43.51
N PHE A 859 15.90 -21.05 -42.97
CA PHE A 859 15.24 -22.01 -42.08
C PHE A 859 13.72 -21.99 -42.21
N ALA A 860 13.07 -22.96 -41.57
CA ALA A 860 11.62 -22.97 -41.40
C ALA A 860 11.26 -22.20 -40.12
N MET A 861 10.65 -21.03 -40.28
CA MET A 861 10.20 -20.15 -39.20
C MET A 861 8.76 -20.43 -38.82
N GLY A 862 8.44 -20.31 -37.53
CA GLY A 862 7.13 -20.63 -36.97
C GLY A 862 6.92 -22.13 -36.76
N ASP A 863 5.68 -22.51 -36.45
CA ASP A 863 5.24 -23.89 -36.33
C ASP A 863 3.86 -24.08 -36.96
N ASN A 864 3.29 -25.29 -36.87
CA ASN A 864 1.94 -25.58 -37.38
C ASN A 864 0.98 -26.01 -36.26
N ASN A 865 1.39 -25.82 -35.00
CA ASN A 865 0.72 -26.33 -33.81
C ASN A 865 0.15 -25.20 -32.96
N ASP A 866 0.78 -24.03 -32.95
CA ASP A 866 0.36 -22.84 -32.20
C ASP A 866 -0.25 -21.79 -33.15
N PRO A 867 -1.48 -21.30 -32.88
CA PRO A 867 -2.13 -20.29 -33.71
C PRO A 867 -1.33 -18.98 -33.85
N SER A 868 -0.56 -18.59 -32.83
CA SER A 868 0.26 -17.37 -32.89
C SER A 868 1.45 -17.50 -33.85
N ALA A 869 1.97 -18.72 -34.02
CA ALA A 869 3.18 -19.02 -34.78
C ALA A 869 2.92 -19.77 -36.11
N SER A 870 1.65 -19.86 -36.53
CA SER A 870 1.21 -20.66 -37.67
C SER A 870 0.73 -19.82 -38.87
N PRO A 871 0.93 -20.28 -40.12
CA PRO A 871 1.64 -21.50 -40.51
C PRO A 871 3.17 -21.31 -40.53
N ALA A 872 3.90 -22.39 -40.35
CA ALA A 872 5.35 -22.41 -40.58
C ALA A 872 5.66 -22.07 -42.05
N PHE A 873 6.73 -21.31 -42.29
CA PHE A 873 7.13 -20.88 -43.62
C PHE A 873 8.65 -20.77 -43.79
N LYS A 874 9.13 -20.85 -45.03
CA LYS A 874 10.55 -20.69 -45.35
C LYS A 874 10.91 -19.20 -45.28
N THR A 875 11.95 -18.87 -44.53
CA THR A 875 12.53 -17.52 -44.46
C THR A 875 14.06 -17.59 -44.43
N GLN A 876 14.72 -16.45 -44.46
CA GLN A 876 16.18 -16.35 -44.39
C GLN A 876 16.66 -15.14 -43.58
N VAL A 877 17.77 -15.33 -42.87
CA VAL A 877 18.65 -14.28 -42.38
C VAL A 877 19.70 -14.06 -43.47
N LYS A 878 19.64 -12.90 -44.14
CA LYS A 878 20.45 -12.62 -45.35
C LYS A 878 21.94 -12.44 -45.05
N GLU A 879 22.25 -11.77 -43.95
CA GLU A 879 23.60 -11.41 -43.52
C GLU A 879 23.81 -11.85 -42.07
N GLY A 880 25.03 -12.29 -41.76
CA GLY A 880 25.40 -12.61 -40.39
C GLY A 880 25.46 -11.33 -39.55
N PHE A 881 25.29 -11.46 -38.24
CA PHE A 881 25.23 -10.32 -37.33
C PHE A 881 25.80 -10.69 -35.97
N TRP A 882 26.19 -9.67 -35.19
CA TRP A 882 26.56 -9.87 -33.79
C TRP A 882 25.32 -9.78 -32.92
N MET A 883 25.19 -10.64 -31.92
CA MET A 883 24.12 -10.59 -30.92
C MET A 883 24.73 -10.62 -29.52
N SER A 884 24.17 -9.88 -28.56
CA SER A 884 24.61 -9.98 -27.17
C SER A 884 24.50 -11.43 -26.68
N THR A 885 25.44 -11.90 -25.86
CA THR A 885 25.41 -13.29 -25.37
C THR A 885 24.22 -13.55 -24.46
N THR A 886 23.81 -12.53 -23.70
CA THR A 886 22.67 -12.52 -22.76
C THR A 886 21.66 -11.43 -23.11
N GLU A 887 20.53 -11.42 -22.39
CA GLU A 887 19.70 -10.23 -22.24
C GLU A 887 20.48 -9.07 -21.60
N ILE A 888 20.00 -7.84 -21.80
CA ILE A 888 20.51 -6.66 -21.13
C ILE A 888 20.17 -6.73 -19.63
N THR A 889 21.15 -6.51 -18.77
CA THR A 889 20.97 -6.55 -17.31
C THR A 889 20.48 -5.22 -16.74
N ASN A 890 19.98 -5.24 -15.50
CA ASN A 890 19.63 -4.01 -14.76
C ASN A 890 20.82 -3.05 -14.63
N GLU A 891 22.04 -3.56 -14.37
CA GLU A 891 23.25 -2.74 -14.29
C GLU A 891 23.58 -2.05 -15.62
N GLN A 892 23.50 -2.80 -16.72
CA GLN A 892 23.76 -2.27 -18.06
C GLN A 892 22.72 -1.22 -18.46
N PHE A 893 21.43 -1.50 -18.23
CA PHE A 893 20.35 -0.55 -18.52
C PHE A 893 20.44 0.71 -17.64
N GLY A 894 20.56 0.51 -16.33
CA GLY A 894 20.66 1.57 -15.32
C GLY A 894 21.86 2.50 -15.54
N ALA A 895 22.95 2.01 -16.12
CA ALA A 895 24.10 2.85 -16.47
C ALA A 895 23.77 3.93 -17.53
N LEU A 896 22.76 3.72 -18.37
CA LEU A 896 22.30 4.70 -19.38
C LEU A 896 20.95 5.35 -19.03
N PHE A 897 20.19 4.75 -18.12
CA PHE A 897 18.87 5.18 -17.65
C PHE A 897 18.75 4.99 -16.12
N PRO A 898 19.39 5.87 -15.32
CA PRO A 898 19.54 5.68 -13.87
C PRO A 898 18.22 5.73 -13.07
N GLU A 899 17.15 6.24 -13.67
CA GLU A 899 15.81 6.32 -13.05
C GLU A 899 14.99 5.02 -13.23
N HIS A 900 15.49 4.04 -13.99
CA HIS A 900 14.79 2.77 -14.20
C HIS A 900 14.84 1.89 -12.95
N ASP A 901 13.72 1.23 -12.67
CA ASP A 901 13.60 0.26 -11.59
C ASP A 901 12.73 -0.92 -12.05
N SER A 902 13.34 -2.10 -12.13
CA SER A 902 12.66 -3.36 -12.42
C SER A 902 11.80 -3.85 -11.25
N ARG A 903 11.80 -3.16 -10.11
CA ARG A 903 10.95 -3.35 -8.92
C ARG A 903 11.01 -4.79 -8.34
N TYR A 904 9.88 -5.25 -7.81
CA TYR A 904 9.70 -6.51 -7.10
C TYR A 904 8.68 -7.41 -7.81
N ILE A 905 8.76 -8.70 -7.52
CA ILE A 905 7.76 -9.72 -7.85
C ILE A 905 7.00 -10.09 -6.58
N GLY A 906 5.67 -9.99 -6.65
CA GLY A 906 4.79 -10.28 -5.52
C GLY A 906 4.69 -11.77 -5.17
N GLN A 907 4.27 -12.03 -3.93
CA GLN A 907 3.95 -13.36 -3.41
C GLN A 907 2.43 -13.60 -3.43
N THR A 908 2.00 -14.83 -3.19
CA THR A 908 0.59 -15.21 -3.06
C THR A 908 0.26 -15.60 -1.63
N TRP A 909 -0.27 -14.66 -0.86
CA TRP A 909 -1.01 -14.79 0.40
C TRP A 909 -1.34 -13.36 0.89
N LYS A 910 -1.54 -13.16 2.19
CA LYS A 910 -1.54 -11.87 2.89
C LYS A 910 -0.32 -11.68 3.83
N ASP A 911 -0.29 -10.61 4.61
CA ASP A 911 0.66 -10.36 5.72
C ASP A 911 2.12 -10.13 5.25
N HIS A 912 2.30 -9.59 4.04
CA HIS A 912 3.62 -9.33 3.48
C HIS A 912 4.30 -8.17 4.22
N THR A 913 5.41 -8.46 4.89
CA THR A 913 6.24 -7.47 5.60
C THR A 913 7.34 -6.86 4.73
N THR A 914 7.39 -7.23 3.45
CA THR A 914 8.35 -6.76 2.45
C THR A 914 7.64 -6.61 1.09
N PRO A 915 8.19 -5.81 0.15
CA PRO A 915 7.59 -5.62 -1.17
C PRO A 915 7.54 -6.89 -2.06
N GLY A 916 8.24 -7.95 -1.69
CA GLY A 916 8.37 -9.19 -2.47
C GLY A 916 9.81 -9.52 -2.83
N TYR A 917 10.01 -10.30 -3.89
CA TYR A 917 11.33 -10.70 -4.38
C TYR A 917 11.90 -9.64 -5.32
N ALA A 918 13.14 -9.20 -5.10
CA ALA A 918 13.77 -8.18 -5.94
C ALA A 918 14.01 -8.70 -7.37
N ALA A 919 13.53 -7.96 -8.37
CA ALA A 919 13.80 -8.19 -9.79
C ALA A 919 14.73 -7.13 -10.39
N ASN A 920 15.30 -6.26 -9.53
CA ASN A 920 16.17 -5.17 -9.91
C ASN A 920 17.64 -5.40 -9.48
N LEU A 921 18.06 -6.65 -9.25
CA LEU A 921 19.47 -6.94 -8.92
C LEU A 921 20.37 -6.70 -10.14
N PRO A 922 21.63 -6.27 -9.96
CA PRO A 922 22.50 -5.81 -11.05
C PRO A 922 22.64 -6.77 -12.25
N LYS A 923 22.73 -8.07 -11.98
CA LYS A 923 22.95 -9.12 -12.99
C LYS A 923 21.67 -9.80 -13.50
N GLN A 924 20.53 -9.50 -12.90
CA GLN A 924 19.24 -9.94 -13.44
C GLN A 924 18.94 -9.19 -14.75
N PRO A 925 18.19 -9.81 -15.68
CA PRO A 925 17.74 -9.13 -16.88
C PRO A 925 16.84 -7.95 -16.52
N VAL A 926 16.95 -6.86 -17.28
CA VAL A 926 16.06 -5.71 -17.14
C VAL A 926 14.65 -6.08 -17.59
N ILE A 927 13.64 -5.73 -16.79
CA ILE A 927 12.21 -5.94 -17.07
C ILE A 927 11.44 -4.65 -16.88
N ARG A 928 10.12 -4.65 -17.19
CA ARG A 928 9.27 -3.46 -17.12
C ARG A 928 9.81 -2.31 -17.99
N VAL A 929 10.43 -2.69 -19.11
CA VAL A 929 10.90 -1.77 -20.15
C VAL A 929 9.99 -1.87 -21.36
N SER A 930 9.69 -0.73 -21.94
CA SER A 930 8.93 -0.63 -23.19
C SER A 930 9.82 -0.91 -24.40
N TRP A 931 9.19 -1.23 -25.52
CA TRP A 931 9.90 -1.38 -26.79
C TRP A 931 10.62 -0.07 -27.19
N GLU A 932 9.99 1.06 -26.92
CA GLU A 932 10.54 2.40 -27.17
C GLU A 932 11.80 2.65 -26.35
N GLU A 933 11.76 2.36 -25.04
CA GLU A 933 12.93 2.47 -24.15
C GLU A 933 14.06 1.50 -24.54
N ALA A 934 13.72 0.27 -24.93
CA ALA A 934 14.70 -0.70 -25.41
C ALA A 934 15.39 -0.25 -26.71
N ASN A 935 14.64 0.40 -27.61
CA ASN A 935 15.18 0.99 -28.84
C ASN A 935 16.05 2.23 -28.55
N ASP A 936 15.66 3.07 -27.59
CA ASP A 936 16.46 4.21 -27.14
C ASP A 936 17.79 3.75 -26.50
N PHE A 937 17.77 2.63 -25.76
CA PHE A 937 18.98 2.00 -25.26
C PHE A 937 19.90 1.56 -26.40
N CYS A 938 19.37 0.89 -27.43
CA CYS A 938 20.13 0.52 -28.62
C CYS A 938 20.80 1.73 -29.27
N LYS A 939 20.05 2.84 -29.42
CA LYS A 939 20.55 4.08 -30.02
C LYS A 939 21.71 4.66 -29.21
N LYS A 940 21.53 4.86 -27.89
CA LYS A 940 22.58 5.40 -27.01
C LYS A 940 23.82 4.51 -26.99
N LEU A 941 23.64 3.19 -26.94
CA LEU A 941 24.75 2.24 -26.96
C LEU A 941 25.49 2.28 -28.30
N GLY A 942 24.76 2.41 -29.41
CA GLY A 942 25.32 2.51 -30.76
C GLY A 942 26.14 3.77 -30.97
N GLU A 943 25.64 4.92 -30.51
CA GLU A 943 26.37 6.20 -30.51
C GLU A 943 27.70 6.08 -29.75
N LYS A 944 27.68 5.42 -28.58
CA LYS A 944 28.86 5.23 -27.72
C LYS A 944 29.91 4.29 -28.30
N ASN A 945 29.49 3.28 -29.06
CA ASN A 945 30.38 2.27 -29.65
C ASN A 945 30.61 2.49 -31.15
N GLN A 946 30.12 3.59 -31.72
CA GLN A 946 30.23 3.97 -33.14
C GLN A 946 29.85 2.82 -34.10
N CYS A 947 28.77 2.11 -33.77
CA CYS A 947 28.26 1.03 -34.60
C CYS A 947 26.73 0.99 -34.61
N ARG A 948 26.16 0.30 -35.60
CA ARG A 948 24.72 0.20 -35.78
C ARG A 948 24.13 -0.87 -34.87
N ILE A 949 23.59 -0.43 -33.73
CA ILE A 949 22.94 -1.30 -32.75
C ILE A 949 21.42 -1.20 -32.88
N ALA A 950 20.75 -2.34 -32.81
CA ALA A 950 19.29 -2.44 -32.84
C ALA A 950 18.79 -3.63 -32.01
N LEU A 951 17.49 -3.68 -31.75
CA LEU A 951 16.83 -4.92 -31.34
C LEU A 951 16.85 -5.93 -32.51
N PRO A 952 16.95 -7.24 -32.25
CA PRO A 952 16.85 -8.23 -33.32
C PRO A 952 15.51 -8.13 -34.04
N THR A 953 15.48 -8.43 -35.34
CA THR A 953 14.20 -8.82 -35.96
C THR A 953 13.73 -10.13 -35.36
N GLU A 954 12.43 -10.37 -35.45
CA GLU A 954 11.86 -11.64 -35.04
C GLU A 954 12.47 -12.83 -35.79
N THR A 955 12.77 -12.66 -37.08
CA THR A 955 13.44 -13.69 -37.89
C THR A 955 14.86 -13.95 -37.42
N GLN A 956 15.64 -12.91 -37.10
CA GLN A 956 16.98 -13.05 -36.54
C GLN A 956 16.94 -13.73 -35.17
N TRP A 957 15.97 -13.35 -34.33
CA TRP A 957 15.78 -13.93 -33.01
C TRP A 957 15.49 -15.42 -33.08
N GLU A 958 14.50 -15.84 -33.88
CA GLU A 958 14.13 -17.27 -33.97
C GLU A 958 15.25 -18.11 -34.58
N TRP A 959 15.96 -17.56 -35.58
CA TRP A 959 17.14 -18.22 -36.13
C TRP A 959 18.21 -18.45 -35.06
N ALA A 960 18.52 -17.41 -34.29
CA ALA A 960 19.48 -17.45 -33.20
C ALA A 960 19.08 -18.43 -32.10
N ALA A 961 17.80 -18.44 -31.68
CA ALA A 961 17.29 -19.34 -30.66
C ALA A 961 17.33 -20.82 -31.10
N ARG A 962 17.01 -21.09 -32.37
CA ARG A 962 16.99 -22.45 -32.92
C ARG A 962 18.39 -23.06 -33.05
N ALA A 963 19.39 -22.26 -33.42
CA ALA A 963 20.77 -22.70 -33.64
C ALA A 963 20.89 -24.00 -34.48
N GLY A 964 20.02 -24.14 -35.51
CA GLY A 964 19.95 -25.32 -36.37
C GLY A 964 18.85 -26.34 -36.05
N SER A 965 18.21 -26.26 -34.88
CA SER A 965 17.12 -27.14 -34.47
C SER A 965 15.78 -26.83 -35.16
N ALA A 966 15.08 -27.87 -35.59
CA ALA A 966 13.68 -27.80 -36.03
C ALA A 966 12.67 -28.14 -34.91
N GLY A 967 13.15 -28.45 -33.69
CA GLY A 967 12.33 -28.76 -32.53
C GLY A 967 11.67 -27.53 -31.89
N ASP A 968 11.00 -27.76 -30.76
CA ASP A 968 10.47 -26.68 -29.92
C ASP A 968 11.61 -25.86 -29.29
N PHE A 969 12.73 -26.53 -28.94
CA PHE A 969 13.94 -25.92 -28.40
C PHE A 969 15.20 -26.42 -29.12
N TRP A 970 16.33 -25.76 -28.88
CA TRP A 970 17.63 -26.24 -29.38
C TRP A 970 18.13 -27.50 -28.65
N PHE A 971 17.66 -27.71 -27.41
CA PHE A 971 18.01 -28.84 -26.55
C PHE A 971 16.97 -29.97 -26.54
N GLY A 972 15.82 -29.81 -27.19
CA GLY A 972 14.80 -30.86 -27.21
C GLY A 972 13.37 -30.39 -27.49
N ASP A 973 12.40 -31.15 -27.02
CA ASP A 973 10.96 -30.86 -27.10
C ASP A 973 10.41 -30.34 -25.76
N ARG A 974 9.10 -30.03 -25.70
CA ARG A 974 8.41 -29.55 -24.49
C ARG A 974 8.45 -30.48 -23.27
N LYS A 975 8.82 -31.75 -23.44
CA LYS A 975 8.92 -32.74 -22.35
C LYS A 975 10.35 -32.90 -21.84
N THR A 976 11.31 -32.23 -22.48
CA THR A 976 12.71 -32.27 -22.08
C THR A 976 12.88 -31.54 -20.76
N ASP A 977 13.68 -32.12 -19.86
CA ASP A 977 14.10 -31.44 -18.63
C ASP A 977 14.93 -30.20 -19.01
N PHE A 978 14.32 -29.04 -18.85
CA PHE A 978 14.90 -27.75 -19.24
C PHE A 978 15.78 -27.15 -18.15
N GLY A 979 15.84 -27.72 -16.92
CA GLY A 979 16.35 -27.01 -15.74
C GLY A 979 17.84 -26.64 -15.79
N ILE A 980 18.62 -27.25 -16.69
CA ILE A 980 20.02 -26.87 -16.93
C ILE A 980 20.22 -25.94 -18.15
N TYR A 981 19.15 -25.68 -18.90
CA TYR A 981 19.17 -24.97 -20.19
C TYR A 981 18.42 -23.64 -20.13
N GLU A 982 17.33 -23.54 -19.36
CA GLU A 982 16.46 -22.37 -19.31
C GLU A 982 15.82 -22.23 -17.91
N ASN A 983 15.49 -20.99 -17.52
CA ASN A 983 14.68 -20.69 -16.33
C ASN A 983 13.21 -20.50 -16.75
N LEU A 984 12.30 -21.38 -16.32
CA LEU A 984 10.88 -21.39 -16.71
C LEU A 984 9.99 -21.74 -15.51
N ALA A 985 8.66 -21.65 -15.68
CA ALA A 985 7.76 -22.01 -14.57
C ALA A 985 7.86 -23.49 -14.20
N ASP A 986 8.50 -23.77 -13.08
CA ASP A 986 8.91 -25.10 -12.64
C ASP A 986 8.51 -25.39 -11.18
N SER A 987 9.12 -26.41 -10.57
CA SER A 987 8.86 -26.78 -9.17
C SER A 987 9.26 -25.72 -8.14
N THR A 988 10.11 -24.73 -8.46
CA THR A 988 10.49 -23.66 -7.52
C THR A 988 9.38 -22.62 -7.37
N THR A 989 8.61 -22.34 -8.43
CA THR A 989 7.52 -21.34 -8.43
C THR A 989 6.40 -21.63 -7.42
N VAL A 990 6.39 -22.82 -6.83
CA VAL A 990 5.51 -23.18 -5.71
C VAL A 990 5.79 -22.34 -4.46
N ASP A 991 7.02 -21.86 -4.29
CA ASP A 991 7.44 -21.10 -3.12
C ASP A 991 6.96 -19.64 -3.16
N LEU A 992 6.30 -19.23 -4.25
CA LEU A 992 5.50 -17.99 -4.30
C LEU A 992 4.24 -18.09 -3.44
N ALA A 993 3.77 -19.30 -3.13
CA ALA A 993 2.70 -19.51 -2.17
C ALA A 993 3.27 -19.51 -0.75
N VAL A 994 2.87 -18.54 0.05
CA VAL A 994 3.47 -18.26 1.35
C VAL A 994 2.44 -18.24 2.48
N THR A 995 2.87 -18.27 3.74
CA THR A 995 1.97 -18.18 4.89
C THR A 995 2.68 -17.62 6.13
N GLY A 996 1.89 -17.09 7.06
CA GLY A 996 2.35 -16.52 8.33
C GLY A 996 2.78 -15.05 8.25
N VAL A 997 2.97 -14.44 9.43
CA VAL A 997 3.56 -13.10 9.57
C VAL A 997 5.04 -13.18 9.20
N ASN A 998 5.52 -12.25 8.35
CA ASN A 998 6.81 -12.37 7.66
C ASN A 998 6.85 -13.64 6.78
N PRO A 999 6.08 -13.63 5.69
CA PRO A 999 5.64 -14.81 4.98
C PRO A 999 6.79 -15.75 4.59
N LYS A 1000 6.56 -17.05 4.77
CA LYS A 1000 7.45 -18.13 4.33
C LYS A 1000 6.73 -19.08 3.40
N PRO A 1001 7.45 -19.76 2.47
CA PRO A 1001 6.86 -20.76 1.60
C PRO A 1001 5.98 -21.77 2.35
N MET A 1002 4.81 -22.07 1.81
CA MET A 1002 3.88 -23.03 2.39
C MET A 1002 4.49 -24.44 2.41
N ARG A 1003 4.25 -25.16 3.50
CA ARG A 1003 4.69 -26.56 3.63
C ARG A 1003 4.05 -27.41 2.52
N PRO A 1004 4.75 -28.44 1.99
CA PRO A 1004 4.19 -29.29 0.94
C PRO A 1004 2.85 -29.96 1.28
N ASN A 1005 2.59 -30.24 2.55
CA ASN A 1005 1.36 -30.85 3.03
C ASN A 1005 0.36 -29.86 3.66
N ASP A 1006 0.57 -28.55 3.48
CA ASP A 1006 -0.38 -27.55 3.93
C ASP A 1006 -1.70 -27.70 3.13
N PRO A 1007 -2.86 -27.92 3.80
CA PRO A 1007 -4.13 -28.12 3.10
C PRO A 1007 -4.55 -26.89 2.28
N MET A 1008 -4.05 -25.70 2.59
CA MET A 1008 -4.33 -24.47 1.86
C MET A 1008 -3.48 -24.31 0.61
N ARG A 1009 -2.35 -25.02 0.50
CA ARG A 1009 -1.40 -24.85 -0.60
C ARG A 1009 -2.05 -24.99 -1.98
N GLN A 1010 -2.96 -25.94 -2.15
CA GLN A 1010 -3.69 -26.15 -3.42
C GLN A 1010 -4.46 -24.92 -3.94
N PHE A 1011 -4.77 -23.94 -3.08
CA PHE A 1011 -5.50 -22.73 -3.45
C PHE A 1011 -4.57 -21.56 -3.75
N TRP A 1012 -3.33 -21.55 -3.26
CA TRP A 1012 -2.40 -20.41 -3.41
C TRP A 1012 -1.24 -20.74 -4.34
N ASP A 1013 -0.83 -22.00 -4.39
CA ASP A 1013 0.07 -22.57 -5.40
C ASP A 1013 -0.70 -22.90 -6.69
N PHE A 1014 -1.27 -21.88 -7.32
CA PHE A 1014 -2.16 -22.06 -8.47
C PHE A 1014 -1.50 -21.78 -9.82
N LEU A 1015 -0.29 -21.24 -9.84
CA LEU A 1015 0.37 -20.87 -11.10
C LEU A 1015 0.65 -22.11 -11.96
N PRO A 1016 0.25 -22.15 -13.25
CA PRO A 1016 0.59 -23.26 -14.13
C PRO A 1016 2.11 -23.42 -14.27
N LYS A 1017 2.64 -24.63 -14.01
CA LYS A 1017 4.08 -24.91 -13.92
C LYS A 1017 4.42 -26.38 -14.24
N GLU A 1018 5.68 -26.70 -14.49
CA GLU A 1018 6.20 -28.07 -14.66
C GLU A 1018 6.85 -28.59 -13.37
N LEU A 1019 6.10 -29.37 -12.57
CA LEU A 1019 6.56 -29.87 -11.26
C LEU A 1019 7.71 -30.89 -11.34
N GLY A 1020 7.96 -31.47 -12.51
CA GLY A 1020 9.01 -32.47 -12.71
C GLY A 1020 10.41 -31.87 -12.92
N VAL A 1021 10.54 -30.55 -13.00
CA VAL A 1021 11.78 -29.83 -13.30
C VAL A 1021 12.11 -28.88 -12.16
N ASN A 1022 13.41 -28.71 -11.87
CA ASN A 1022 13.91 -27.72 -10.93
C ASN A 1022 15.13 -27.00 -11.53
N ASP A 1023 14.97 -25.72 -11.84
CA ASP A 1023 16.01 -24.83 -12.36
C ASP A 1023 16.71 -24.03 -11.25
N HIS A 1024 16.28 -24.19 -10.00
CA HIS A 1024 16.80 -23.53 -8.80
C HIS A 1024 16.55 -22.02 -8.71
N HIS A 1025 15.71 -21.43 -9.55
CA HIS A 1025 15.44 -19.98 -9.58
C HIS A 1025 13.95 -19.64 -9.48
N LEU A 1026 13.56 -19.10 -8.31
CA LEU A 1026 12.17 -18.72 -8.04
C LEU A 1026 11.59 -17.63 -8.97
N ILE A 1027 12.45 -16.69 -9.37
CA ILE A 1027 12.15 -15.60 -10.30
C ILE A 1027 13.30 -15.51 -11.32
N SER A 1028 13.38 -14.43 -12.10
CA SER A 1028 14.49 -14.19 -13.03
C SER A 1028 15.85 -14.39 -12.35
N ALA A 1029 16.71 -15.15 -13.01
CA ALA A 1029 18.06 -15.46 -12.55
C ALA A 1029 19.05 -14.38 -12.99
N ASP A 1030 20.27 -14.42 -12.44
CA ASP A 1030 21.39 -13.73 -13.07
C ASP A 1030 21.56 -14.28 -14.50
N VAL A 1031 21.78 -13.41 -15.47
CA VAL A 1031 21.98 -13.84 -16.86
C VAL A 1031 23.15 -14.82 -17.00
N ALA A 1032 23.07 -15.73 -17.97
CA ALA A 1032 24.05 -16.80 -18.19
C ALA A 1032 24.24 -17.77 -17.00
N SER A 1033 23.20 -17.97 -16.17
CA SER A 1033 23.17 -19.03 -15.15
C SER A 1033 22.97 -20.43 -15.76
N MET A 1034 22.37 -20.52 -16.95
CA MET A 1034 22.06 -21.76 -17.65
C MET A 1034 23.08 -22.10 -18.76
N LYS A 1035 22.96 -23.28 -19.39
CA LYS A 1035 23.82 -23.63 -20.54
C LYS A 1035 23.46 -22.84 -21.80
N PRO A 1036 24.45 -22.34 -22.55
CA PRO A 1036 24.19 -21.67 -23.80
C PRO A 1036 23.82 -22.68 -24.90
N ASN A 1037 23.15 -22.18 -25.93
CA ASN A 1037 22.93 -22.92 -27.17
C ASN A 1037 24.26 -23.08 -27.96
N PRO A 1038 24.27 -23.86 -29.07
CA PRO A 1038 25.48 -24.11 -29.87
C PRO A 1038 26.19 -22.88 -30.44
N TRP A 1039 25.57 -21.71 -30.40
CA TRP A 1039 26.16 -20.44 -30.82
C TRP A 1039 26.59 -19.55 -29.66
N GLY A 1040 26.57 -20.04 -28.41
CA GLY A 1040 27.03 -19.29 -27.25
C GLY A 1040 26.00 -18.26 -26.73
N LEU A 1041 24.72 -18.43 -27.09
CA LEU A 1041 23.64 -17.59 -26.58
C LEU A 1041 22.97 -18.25 -25.38
N TYR A 1042 22.77 -17.48 -24.32
CA TYR A 1042 22.13 -17.89 -23.09
C TYR A 1042 20.69 -17.41 -23.04
N ASP A 1043 19.86 -18.11 -22.26
CA ASP A 1043 18.53 -17.65 -21.83
C ASP A 1043 17.56 -17.34 -22.99
N MET A 1044 17.79 -17.94 -24.17
CA MET A 1044 17.00 -17.64 -25.37
C MET A 1044 15.54 -18.08 -25.25
N ASN A 1045 15.25 -19.07 -24.42
CA ASN A 1045 13.90 -19.61 -24.30
C ASN A 1045 13.29 -19.44 -22.89
N GLY A 1046 14.02 -18.90 -21.92
CA GLY A 1046 13.57 -18.68 -20.54
C GLY A 1046 14.11 -17.39 -19.92
N ASN A 1047 14.14 -17.33 -18.59
CA ASN A 1047 14.46 -16.14 -17.79
C ASN A 1047 13.45 -15.00 -18.01
N VAL A 1048 13.57 -14.24 -19.10
CA VAL A 1048 12.59 -13.22 -19.53
C VAL A 1048 12.31 -13.30 -21.02
N ALA A 1049 11.08 -12.98 -21.41
CA ALA A 1049 10.75 -12.86 -22.82
C ALA A 1049 11.38 -11.56 -23.38
N GLU A 1050 11.56 -11.45 -24.69
CA GLU A 1050 12.40 -10.39 -25.25
C GLU A 1050 11.73 -9.61 -26.37
N TRP A 1051 11.86 -8.28 -26.31
CA TRP A 1051 11.45 -7.39 -27.40
C TRP A 1051 12.25 -7.62 -28.68
N THR A 1052 11.55 -7.59 -29.81
CA THR A 1052 12.16 -7.54 -31.15
C THR A 1052 11.77 -6.23 -31.84
N ARG A 1053 12.51 -5.78 -32.85
CA ARG A 1053 12.11 -4.60 -33.66
C ARG A 1053 10.94 -4.86 -34.62
N SER A 1054 10.44 -6.11 -34.69
CA SER A 1054 9.44 -6.52 -35.67
C SER A 1054 8.02 -6.18 -35.24
N ASP A 1055 7.22 -5.80 -36.22
CA ASP A 1055 5.79 -5.62 -36.04
C ASP A 1055 5.06 -6.96 -35.93
N TYR A 1056 4.01 -7.02 -35.12
CA TYR A 1056 3.19 -8.22 -34.98
C TYR A 1056 2.26 -8.37 -36.20
N LEU A 1057 2.67 -9.20 -37.16
CA LEU A 1057 1.97 -9.44 -38.42
C LEU A 1057 1.60 -10.92 -38.60
N PRO A 1058 0.49 -11.26 -39.27
CA PRO A 1058 0.11 -12.64 -39.55
C PRO A 1058 1.18 -13.38 -40.36
N TYR A 1059 1.35 -14.67 -40.09
CA TYR A 1059 2.19 -15.55 -40.90
C TYR A 1059 1.48 -16.05 -42.17
N PRO A 1060 2.23 -16.34 -43.25
CA PRO A 1060 3.65 -16.02 -43.44
C PRO A 1060 3.89 -14.51 -43.60
N LEU A 1061 5.03 -14.01 -43.14
CA LEU A 1061 5.40 -12.59 -43.28
C LEU A 1061 5.53 -12.25 -44.79
N LYS A 1062 4.71 -11.34 -45.30
CA LYS A 1062 4.72 -10.90 -46.71
C LYS A 1062 5.25 -9.47 -46.81
N GLU A 1063 6.14 -9.21 -47.76
CA GLU A 1063 6.77 -7.88 -47.98
C GLU A 1063 5.80 -6.74 -48.35
N LYS A 1064 4.50 -7.03 -48.63
CA LYS A 1064 3.49 -6.04 -49.09
C LYS A 1064 2.22 -5.98 -48.23
N THR A 1065 2.33 -5.96 -46.91
CA THR A 1065 1.20 -5.56 -46.03
C THR A 1065 1.16 -4.04 -45.85
N GLU A 1066 1.04 -3.28 -46.94
CA GLU A 1066 1.01 -1.80 -46.91
C GLU A 1066 -0.32 -1.20 -46.43
N LYS A 1067 -1.32 -2.00 -46.05
CA LYS A 1067 -2.69 -1.52 -45.76
C LYS A 1067 -3.06 -1.41 -44.28
N VAL A 1068 -2.28 -1.95 -43.36
CA VAL A 1068 -2.58 -1.88 -41.91
C VAL A 1068 -1.31 -1.47 -41.18
N LYS A 1069 -1.36 -0.35 -40.47
CA LYS A 1069 -0.29 0.01 -39.53
C LYS A 1069 -0.41 -0.92 -38.31
N PRO A 1070 0.59 -1.77 -38.05
CA PRO A 1070 0.56 -2.65 -36.89
C PRO A 1070 0.64 -1.82 -35.61
N GLU A 1071 -0.26 -2.10 -34.66
CA GLU A 1071 -0.31 -1.40 -33.37
C GLU A 1071 0.64 -2.04 -32.34
N GLN A 1072 1.04 -3.29 -32.56
CA GLN A 1072 1.79 -4.11 -31.61
C GLN A 1072 3.13 -4.57 -32.17
N LYS A 1073 4.09 -4.77 -31.27
CA LYS A 1073 5.42 -5.32 -31.52
C LYS A 1073 5.50 -6.76 -31.07
N VAL A 1074 6.40 -7.51 -31.70
CA VAL A 1074 6.64 -8.91 -31.36
C VAL A 1074 7.57 -9.00 -30.16
N VAL A 1075 7.17 -9.83 -29.19
CA VAL A 1075 8.02 -10.38 -28.14
C VAL A 1075 8.23 -11.88 -28.38
N ARG A 1076 9.45 -12.36 -28.12
CA ARG A 1076 9.88 -13.75 -28.30
C ARG A 1076 10.37 -14.38 -26.99
N GLY A 1077 10.60 -15.69 -27.00
CA GLY A 1077 11.09 -16.43 -25.84
C GLY A 1077 10.01 -16.70 -24.79
N GLY A 1078 10.46 -17.11 -23.60
CA GLY A 1078 9.65 -17.42 -22.42
C GLY A 1078 10.17 -16.69 -21.20
N SER A 1079 9.52 -16.85 -20.05
CA SER A 1079 10.04 -16.30 -18.79
C SER A 1079 9.95 -17.33 -17.66
N TRP A 1080 10.59 -17.03 -16.53
CA TRP A 1080 10.54 -17.80 -15.28
C TRP A 1080 9.09 -18.12 -14.79
N ARG A 1081 8.08 -17.41 -15.31
CA ARG A 1081 6.66 -17.58 -14.96
C ARG A 1081 5.85 -18.31 -16.03
N GLU A 1082 6.46 -18.71 -17.14
CA GLU A 1082 5.78 -19.34 -18.27
C GLU A 1082 6.21 -20.79 -18.47
N ARG A 1083 5.24 -21.65 -18.81
CA ARG A 1083 5.48 -23.08 -19.08
C ARG A 1083 6.18 -23.27 -20.43
N PRO A 1084 6.93 -24.38 -20.64
CA PRO A 1084 7.60 -24.67 -21.91
C PRO A 1084 6.73 -24.53 -23.16
N LYS A 1085 5.44 -24.87 -23.06
CA LYS A 1085 4.47 -24.70 -24.16
C LYS A 1085 4.44 -23.27 -24.76
N TYR A 1086 4.66 -22.24 -23.95
CA TYR A 1086 4.60 -20.82 -24.35
C TYR A 1086 5.98 -20.16 -24.44
N SER A 1087 7.03 -20.99 -24.42
CA SER A 1087 8.42 -20.55 -24.34
C SER A 1087 9.28 -21.12 -25.48
N THR A 1088 8.68 -21.87 -26.41
CA THR A 1088 9.40 -22.49 -27.54
C THR A 1088 10.02 -21.45 -28.46
N SER A 1089 11.00 -21.84 -29.27
CA SER A 1089 11.68 -20.93 -30.21
C SER A 1089 10.71 -20.30 -31.23
N ALA A 1090 9.53 -20.90 -31.48
CA ALA A 1090 8.55 -20.41 -32.45
C ALA A 1090 7.50 -19.44 -31.85
N ILE A 1091 7.25 -19.49 -30.54
CA ILE A 1091 6.15 -18.74 -29.91
C ILE A 1091 6.38 -17.23 -30.04
N ARG A 1092 5.27 -16.51 -30.24
CA ARG A 1092 5.25 -15.06 -30.39
C ARG A 1092 4.21 -14.46 -29.46
N LYS A 1093 4.55 -13.34 -28.85
CA LYS A 1093 3.64 -12.52 -28.03
C LYS A 1093 3.50 -11.14 -28.67
N ALA A 1094 2.38 -10.49 -28.43
CA ALA A 1094 2.05 -9.18 -28.99
C ALA A 1094 1.79 -8.19 -27.86
N TYR A 1095 2.53 -7.09 -27.86
CA TYR A 1095 2.36 -6.00 -26.90
C TYR A 1095 2.47 -4.65 -27.61
N TYR A 1096 1.82 -3.63 -27.09
CA TYR A 1096 1.97 -2.27 -27.60
C TYR A 1096 3.39 -1.74 -27.33
N PRO A 1097 3.96 -0.89 -28.21
CA PRO A 1097 5.35 -0.45 -28.08
C PRO A 1097 5.65 0.35 -26.80
N TRP A 1098 4.65 0.97 -26.20
CA TRP A 1098 4.75 1.76 -24.97
C TRP A 1098 4.45 0.96 -23.68
N GLN A 1099 3.94 -0.27 -23.80
CA GLN A 1099 3.68 -1.15 -22.66
C GLN A 1099 4.99 -1.56 -21.98
N ARG A 1100 4.95 -1.76 -20.66
CA ARG A 1100 6.09 -2.20 -19.84
C ARG A 1100 5.78 -3.54 -19.15
N PRO A 1101 5.77 -4.68 -19.86
CA PRO A 1101 5.40 -5.95 -19.25
C PRO A 1101 6.40 -6.38 -18.17
N PHE A 1102 5.90 -6.96 -17.08
CA PHE A 1102 6.70 -7.34 -15.91
C PHE A 1102 7.72 -8.47 -16.18
N ASN A 1103 7.59 -9.22 -17.28
CA ASN A 1103 8.44 -10.36 -17.61
C ASN A 1103 9.06 -10.27 -19.00
N VAL A 1104 9.18 -9.05 -19.54
CA VAL A 1104 9.78 -8.78 -20.85
C VAL A 1104 11.00 -7.86 -20.69
N GLY A 1105 12.15 -8.38 -21.12
CA GLY A 1105 13.39 -7.65 -21.31
C GLY A 1105 13.74 -7.54 -22.79
N PHE A 1106 15.03 -7.48 -23.11
CA PHE A 1106 15.53 -7.46 -24.48
C PHE A 1106 17.02 -7.76 -24.57
N ARG A 1107 17.48 -8.01 -25.79
CA ARG A 1107 18.88 -8.11 -26.20
C ARG A 1107 19.11 -7.29 -27.46
N VAL A 1108 20.38 -7.09 -27.79
CA VAL A 1108 20.78 -6.21 -28.90
C VAL A 1108 21.58 -6.96 -29.94
N ILE A 1109 21.54 -6.45 -31.17
CA ILE A 1109 22.36 -6.89 -32.28
C ILE A 1109 23.21 -5.75 -32.82
N VAL A 1110 24.36 -6.08 -33.43
CA VAL A 1110 25.11 -5.17 -34.29
C VAL A 1110 25.04 -5.69 -35.73
N GLU A 1111 24.54 -4.84 -36.61
CA GLU A 1111 24.54 -5.07 -38.06
C GLU A 1111 25.88 -4.55 -38.63
N GLU A 1112 26.52 -5.34 -39.50
CA GLU A 1112 27.75 -4.93 -40.20
C GLU A 1112 27.46 -4.06 -41.43
#